data_AF-A0A661RZQ7-F1
#
_entry.id   AF-A0A661RZQ7-F1
#
_cell.length_a   1.000
_cell.length_b   1.000
_cell.length_c   1.000
_cell.angle_alpha   90.00
_cell.angle_beta   90.00
_cell.angle_gamma   90.00
#
_symmetry.space_group_name_H-M   'P 1'
#
loop_
_entity.id
_entity.type
_entity.pdbx_description
1 polymer ?
#
loop_
_entity_poly.entity_id
_entity_poly.type
_entity_poly.pdbx_seq_one_letter_code
_entity_poly.pdbx_strand_id
1 'polypeptide(L)'
;SKRYCLRGEELVRQDVEKLASELLSNSIIQQFKVFSIEKWDKEIGADVKPAKVILDHTPCFEVISIESDDQLSKISDERNLALNPRDIPVIREYFLEPAVMESRKKVGLLEPTDLELEYISQARSDHCNHNTFQGIFNYKDAANNEKVIENSLFKTYIQEPTLKLKEKKEWVVSVLWDNAGVGRFDDENNYVVTGETHNSPSNMEAYGGAITGIVGVYRDPMGTGLGSKLFMGSFGYCVGDINYKGPLKPPLHPRRLLDGVIEGVKDGGNKSGVPTTFGQTLFNPGFMGKSLVFVTALGIMPNEVAGKPSHEKKTSPGELIIMSGGRVGKDGIHGVTASSESYSENTPAGHVQIGDPYTQKKMHDFLLICRVEGLIPFITDNGGGGLSSSIGESAMISNGCVVWLDKVPLKYEGLDMWEIWISESQERMTIAVKPKNLDRFMELSAEHEVESTVIGEYTDTGKLHIKYKDETCAYVDMDLLDKGFPSWEFDAIWLSPETRGLTEPVISSPSDFNTLLLKLLERPNIASKEWILRQYDHEVQGGSVIKPMVGVKHNIPSDASVTRPVLTSQKGLAFSQSLLPWYSKIDAYHMMTCTIDEAVRRLMAVGGNFDHIGGLDNFCWPNIGFDPKKNPDGTFKAAQLVRACRALKEACEKYEIPLLSGKDSMYVDGHLVGEFGERVKVSALATVQFSGTSVIDDVSKCVSMDPKVPGDLVYVLGVTANELGASEYYEAFDKTGLNIPHVDFDKFKVVYKALQTAIENELVVSCHAVARGGLGVHLSYMTMAGGLGIEVNLSDFPIDSDRGDLLNESLLFSESAGRFIVTVAPENKSVFEKLFKGMAAGCVGLVTDQHDHLKILGLEKDALVDLSTAQLDDAFNKTFGDMI
;
A
#
# COMPACT_ATOMS: atom_id res chain seq x y z
N SER A 1 -6.36 26.49 15.65
CA SER A 1 -6.22 26.20 17.09
C SER A 1 -7.55 25.69 17.64
N LYS A 2 -7.55 24.74 18.58
CA LYS A 2 -8.76 24.24 19.25
C LYS A 2 -8.79 24.76 20.69
N ARG A 3 -9.98 25.10 21.21
CA ARG A 3 -10.17 25.52 22.60
C ARG A 3 -11.13 24.54 23.28
N TYR A 4 -10.63 23.88 24.32
CA TYR A 4 -11.42 22.96 25.14
C TYR A 4 -11.81 23.65 26.44
N CYS A 5 -13.06 23.45 26.88
CA CYS A 5 -13.52 23.87 28.21
C CYS A 5 -13.78 22.59 29.01
N LEU A 6 -12.96 22.35 30.04
CA LEU A 6 -13.06 21.18 30.88
C LEU A 6 -13.60 21.60 32.25
N ARG A 7 -14.62 20.87 32.74
CA ARG A 7 -15.27 21.13 34.02
C ARG A 7 -15.55 19.79 34.70
N GLY A 8 -15.19 19.67 35.97
CA GLY A 8 -15.51 18.54 36.83
C GLY A 8 -15.40 18.96 38.29
N GLU A 9 -16.14 18.31 39.18
CA GLU A 9 -16.18 18.68 40.62
C GLU A 9 -14.85 18.41 41.32
N GLU A 10 -14.12 17.37 40.90
CA GLU A 10 -12.82 16.97 41.44
C GLU A 10 -11.65 17.24 40.48
N LEU A 11 -11.91 17.92 39.35
CA LEU A 11 -10.91 18.10 38.29
C LEU A 11 -9.78 19.02 38.76
N VAL A 12 -8.57 18.47 38.93
CA VAL A 12 -7.40 19.28 39.25
C VAL A 12 -6.58 19.60 38.00
N ARG A 13 -5.68 20.58 38.13
CA ARG A 13 -4.81 21.01 37.02
C ARG A 13 -4.01 19.85 36.42
N GLN A 14 -3.52 18.93 37.26
CA GLN A 14 -2.75 17.77 36.81
C GLN A 14 -3.57 16.85 35.90
N ASP A 15 -4.86 16.65 36.20
CA ASP A 15 -5.76 15.89 35.34
C ASP A 15 -5.94 16.59 34.00
N VAL A 16 -6.13 17.91 34.00
CA VAL A 16 -6.28 18.70 32.77
C VAL A 16 -5.00 18.67 31.93
N GLU A 17 -3.83 18.78 32.55
CA GLU A 17 -2.55 18.69 31.86
C GLU A 17 -2.35 17.30 31.26
N LYS A 18 -2.72 16.24 31.99
CA LYS A 18 -2.70 14.87 31.49
C LYS A 18 -3.66 14.68 30.30
N LEU A 19 -4.91 15.12 30.42
CA LEU A 19 -5.88 15.09 29.33
C LEU A 19 -5.36 15.88 28.11
N ALA A 20 -4.74 17.03 28.35
CA ALA A 20 -4.18 17.85 27.29
C ALA A 20 -3.03 17.13 26.57
N SER A 21 -2.07 16.57 27.30
CA SER A 21 -0.90 15.90 26.71
C SER A 21 -1.21 14.53 26.11
N GLU A 22 -2.14 13.76 26.69
CA GLU A 22 -2.40 12.37 26.30
C GLU A 22 -3.57 12.23 25.33
N LEU A 23 -4.57 13.12 25.36
CA LEU A 23 -5.81 12.97 24.58
C LEU A 23 -6.13 14.15 23.66
N LEU A 24 -5.96 15.39 24.12
CA LEU A 24 -6.47 16.57 23.40
C LEU A 24 -5.45 17.25 22.50
N SER A 25 -4.17 16.88 22.62
CA SER A 25 -3.09 17.38 21.77
C SER A 25 -2.14 16.27 21.32
N ASN A 26 -1.50 16.52 20.19
CA ASN A 26 -0.34 15.79 19.74
C ASN A 26 0.91 16.60 20.08
N SER A 27 1.66 16.21 21.11
CA SER A 27 2.85 16.95 21.55
C SER A 27 3.97 17.02 20.52
N ILE A 28 3.93 16.21 19.45
CA ILE A 28 4.91 16.27 18.37
C ILE A 28 4.68 17.51 17.48
N ILE A 29 3.42 17.88 17.23
CA ILE A 29 3.05 18.94 16.27
C ILE A 29 2.20 20.07 16.87
N GLN A 30 1.75 19.92 18.12
CA GLN A 30 0.88 20.86 18.80
C GLN A 30 1.46 21.25 20.15
N GLN A 31 1.25 22.51 20.51
CA GLN A 31 1.47 23.02 21.85
C GLN A 31 0.11 23.28 22.49
N PHE A 32 0.02 23.04 23.80
CA PHE A 32 -1.16 23.38 24.58
C PHE A 32 -0.81 24.33 25.73
N LYS A 33 -1.77 25.14 26.13
CA LYS A 33 -1.71 25.98 27.33
C LYS A 33 -2.96 25.73 28.15
N VAL A 34 -2.78 25.55 29.46
CA VAL A 34 -3.88 25.35 30.41
C VAL A 34 -4.08 26.62 31.23
N PHE A 35 -5.29 27.16 31.16
CA PHE A 35 -5.73 28.33 31.92
C PHE A 35 -6.79 27.92 32.92
N SER A 36 -6.65 28.33 34.19
CA SER A 36 -7.78 28.30 35.13
C SER A 36 -8.72 29.47 34.87
N ILE A 37 -9.94 29.42 35.40
CA ILE A 37 -10.90 30.51 35.24
C ILE A 37 -10.37 31.84 35.79
N GLU A 38 -9.57 31.83 36.87
CA GLU A 38 -8.99 33.05 37.45
C GLU A 38 -7.82 33.60 36.63
N LYS A 39 -7.14 32.73 35.86
CA LYS A 39 -5.99 33.11 35.02
C LYS A 39 -6.36 33.42 33.57
N TRP A 40 -7.63 33.25 33.20
CA TRP A 40 -8.11 33.57 31.86
C TRP A 40 -8.42 35.06 31.73
N ASP A 41 -7.65 35.74 30.89
CA ASP A 41 -7.93 37.12 30.49
C ASP A 41 -8.70 37.12 29.16
N LYS A 42 -9.90 37.71 29.15
CA LYS A 42 -10.76 37.76 27.96
C LYS A 42 -10.25 38.71 26.88
N GLU A 43 -9.48 39.73 27.25
CA GLU A 43 -8.93 40.73 26.32
C GLU A 43 -7.64 40.22 25.66
N ILE A 44 -6.79 39.49 26.41
CA ILE A 44 -5.56 38.88 25.87
C ILE A 44 -5.86 37.55 25.15
N GLY A 45 -6.85 36.81 25.64
CA GLY A 45 -7.13 35.46 25.17
C GLY A 45 -5.99 34.49 25.49
N ALA A 46 -5.72 33.55 24.57
CA ALA A 46 -4.71 32.51 24.79
C ALA A 46 -3.26 32.94 24.48
N ASP A 47 -3.07 34.16 23.93
CA ASP A 47 -1.77 34.70 23.46
C ASP A 47 -0.91 33.63 22.77
N VAL A 48 -1.49 33.00 21.75
CA VAL A 48 -0.82 31.95 20.98
C VAL A 48 -0.09 32.63 19.82
N LYS A 49 1.24 32.70 19.93
CA LYS A 49 2.10 33.08 18.81
C LYS A 49 2.41 31.81 18.00
N PRO A 50 2.30 31.84 16.67
CA PRO A 50 2.78 30.73 15.84
C PRO A 50 4.24 30.43 16.20
N ALA A 51 4.58 29.15 16.36
CA ALA A 51 5.97 28.76 16.53
C ALA A 51 6.73 29.18 15.27
N LYS A 52 7.82 29.93 15.44
CA LYS A 52 8.74 30.28 14.35
C LYS A 52 9.99 29.43 14.53
N VAL A 53 10.32 28.63 13.52
CA VAL A 53 11.61 27.93 13.47
C VAL A 53 12.67 28.98 13.19
N ILE A 54 13.63 29.12 14.10
CA ILE A 54 14.80 29.97 13.95
C ILE A 54 15.99 29.06 14.22
N LEU A 55 16.76 28.77 13.17
CA LEU A 55 18.04 28.09 13.29
C LEU A 55 19.08 29.18 13.51
N ASP A 56 19.60 29.30 14.73
CA ASP A 56 20.70 30.21 15.05
C ASP A 56 22.04 29.55 14.65
N HIS A 57 22.17 29.30 13.34
CA HIS A 57 23.23 28.51 12.75
C HIS A 57 23.64 29.11 11.40
N THR A 58 24.93 29.06 11.09
CA THR A 58 25.43 29.46 9.76
C THR A 58 25.58 28.19 8.92
N PRO A 59 24.84 28.04 7.81
CA PRO A 59 24.91 26.87 6.95
C PRO A 59 26.34 26.48 6.60
N CYS A 60 26.70 25.22 6.83
CA CYS A 60 27.98 24.64 6.45
C CYS A 60 27.83 23.21 5.95
N PHE A 61 28.96 22.65 5.51
CA PHE A 61 29.16 21.22 5.35
C PHE A 61 30.44 20.85 6.10
N GLU A 62 30.50 19.64 6.63
CA GLU A 62 31.65 19.16 7.39
C GLU A 62 32.51 18.23 6.53
N VAL A 63 33.82 18.27 6.78
CA VAL A 63 34.75 17.31 6.21
C VAL A 63 34.87 16.13 7.17
N ILE A 64 34.69 14.92 6.65
CA ILE A 64 34.63 13.69 7.42
C ILE A 64 35.94 12.91 7.26
N SER A 65 36.50 12.50 8.39
CA SER A 65 37.70 11.67 8.44
C SER A 65 37.36 10.21 8.16
N ILE A 66 38.09 9.60 7.23
CA ILE A 66 37.97 8.17 6.84
C ILE A 66 39.26 7.39 7.11
N GLU A 67 39.97 7.66 8.21
CA GLU A 67 41.26 7.02 8.50
C GLU A 67 41.13 5.49 8.64
N SER A 68 40.04 5.00 9.21
CA SER A 68 39.74 3.57 9.37
C SER A 68 38.25 3.24 9.21
N ASP A 69 37.97 1.97 8.93
CA ASP A 69 36.61 1.42 8.85
C ASP A 69 35.87 1.60 10.20
N ASP A 70 36.55 1.40 11.33
CA ASP A 70 36.00 1.62 12.67
C ASP A 70 35.57 3.07 12.91
N GLN A 71 36.37 4.04 12.41
CA GLN A 71 36.03 5.45 12.53
C GLN A 71 34.78 5.78 11.70
N LEU A 72 34.71 5.29 10.46
CA LEU A 72 33.54 5.50 9.60
C LEU A 72 32.29 4.80 10.16
N SER A 73 32.43 3.63 10.78
CA SER A 73 31.35 2.95 11.50
C SER A 73 30.83 3.79 12.66
N LYS A 74 31.73 4.39 13.46
CA LYS A 74 31.34 5.27 14.56
C LYS A 74 30.60 6.52 14.08
N ILE A 75 31.05 7.11 12.96
CA ILE A 75 30.37 8.25 12.33
C ILE A 75 28.97 7.84 11.84
N SER A 76 28.85 6.66 11.24
CA SER A 76 27.56 6.11 10.83
C SER A 76 26.58 6.02 12.00
N ASP A 77 27.04 5.51 13.14
CA ASP A 77 26.23 5.41 14.36
C ASP A 77 25.88 6.80 14.94
N GLU A 78 26.86 7.71 15.02
CA GLU A 78 26.68 9.05 15.60
C GLU A 78 25.74 9.93 14.76
N ARG A 79 25.72 9.72 13.44
CA ARG A 79 24.89 10.48 12.50
C ARG A 79 23.62 9.75 12.05
N ASN A 80 23.37 8.53 12.53
CA ASN A 80 22.24 7.68 12.12
C ASN A 80 22.21 7.39 10.59
N LEU A 81 23.38 7.19 9.99
CA LEU A 81 23.50 6.84 8.56
C LEU A 81 23.08 5.40 8.27
N ALA A 82 23.00 4.55 9.29
CA ALA A 82 22.64 3.13 9.19
C ALA A 82 23.42 2.37 8.08
N LEU A 83 24.70 2.70 7.88
CA LEU A 83 25.54 2.05 6.87
C LEU A 83 25.70 0.56 7.22
N ASN A 84 25.54 -0.30 6.22
CA ASN A 84 25.83 -1.71 6.41
C ASN A 84 27.34 -1.89 6.71
N PRO A 85 27.73 -2.69 7.72
CA PRO A 85 29.14 -2.94 8.01
C PRO A 85 29.95 -3.45 6.81
N ARG A 86 29.32 -4.15 5.86
CA ARG A 86 29.97 -4.65 4.64
C ARG A 86 30.14 -3.57 3.57
N ASP A 87 29.37 -2.48 3.63
CA ASP A 87 29.46 -1.36 2.68
C ASP A 87 30.57 -0.37 3.07
N ILE A 88 30.86 -0.25 4.37
CA ILE A 88 31.86 0.69 4.92
C ILE A 88 33.24 0.59 4.23
N PRO A 89 33.84 -0.61 4.03
CA PRO A 89 35.13 -0.71 3.35
C PRO A 89 35.08 -0.21 1.91
N VAL A 90 33.99 -0.50 1.18
CA VAL A 90 33.81 -0.07 -0.22
C VAL A 90 33.72 1.44 -0.33
N ILE A 91 32.95 2.08 0.56
CA ILE A 91 32.82 3.54 0.62
C ILE A 91 34.19 4.18 0.88
N ARG A 92 34.94 3.65 1.84
CA ARG A 92 36.25 4.16 2.20
C ARG A 92 37.26 3.97 1.07
N GLU A 93 37.32 2.79 0.47
CA GLU A 93 38.21 2.50 -0.66
C GLU A 93 37.95 3.44 -1.83
N TYR A 94 36.69 3.72 -2.16
CA TYR A 94 36.31 4.66 -3.22
C TYR A 94 36.94 6.05 -3.01
N PHE A 95 36.82 6.64 -1.82
CA PHE A 95 37.40 7.96 -1.55
C PHE A 95 38.94 7.96 -1.55
N LEU A 96 39.56 6.81 -1.29
CA LEU A 96 41.01 6.61 -1.31
C LEU A 96 41.56 6.25 -2.71
N GLU A 97 40.70 6.06 -3.72
CA GLU A 97 41.13 5.81 -5.09
C GLU A 97 41.91 7.01 -5.65
N PRO A 98 43.14 6.82 -6.21
CA PRO A 98 43.95 7.93 -6.71
C PRO A 98 43.27 8.84 -7.73
N ALA A 99 42.48 8.25 -8.64
CA ALA A 99 41.73 9.00 -9.65
C ALA A 99 40.61 9.85 -9.03
N VAL A 100 39.90 9.30 -8.04
CA VAL A 100 38.85 9.99 -7.29
C VAL A 100 39.47 11.17 -6.53
N MET A 101 40.53 10.94 -5.75
CA MET A 101 41.26 11.98 -5.04
C MET A 101 41.77 13.10 -5.96
N GLU A 102 42.38 12.75 -7.10
CA GLU A 102 42.87 13.76 -8.05
C GLU A 102 41.73 14.60 -8.64
N SER A 103 40.61 13.97 -8.97
CA SER A 103 39.43 14.67 -9.51
C SER A 103 38.79 15.61 -8.49
N ARG A 104 38.69 15.18 -7.22
CA ARG A 104 38.16 15.95 -6.09
C ARG A 104 39.05 17.14 -5.74
N LYS A 105 40.37 16.93 -5.74
CA LYS A 105 41.34 18.00 -5.48
C LYS A 105 41.24 19.15 -6.48
N LYS A 106 40.88 18.87 -7.74
CA LYS A 106 40.67 19.90 -8.78
C LYS A 106 39.50 20.84 -8.46
N VAL A 107 38.53 20.39 -7.67
CA VAL A 107 37.34 21.16 -7.27
C VAL A 107 37.37 21.60 -5.80
N GLY A 108 38.52 21.44 -5.13
CA GLY A 108 38.76 21.94 -3.77
C GLY A 108 38.46 20.95 -2.63
N LEU A 109 38.11 19.70 -2.92
CA LEU A 109 37.82 18.68 -1.90
C LEU A 109 39.04 17.75 -1.69
N LEU A 110 39.48 17.61 -0.44
CA LEU A 110 40.60 16.72 -0.06
C LEU A 110 40.14 15.41 0.57
N GLU A 111 39.06 15.47 1.34
CA GLU A 111 38.46 14.38 2.12
C GLU A 111 36.95 14.34 1.79
N PRO A 112 36.21 13.27 2.12
CA PRO A 112 34.76 13.22 1.93
C PRO A 112 34.04 14.26 2.78
N THR A 113 32.90 14.75 2.30
CA THR A 113 32.02 15.63 3.08
C THR A 113 30.89 14.83 3.74
N ASP A 114 30.27 15.41 4.77
CA ASP A 114 29.06 14.87 5.37
C ASP A 114 27.95 14.69 4.33
N LEU A 115 27.75 15.65 3.43
CA LEU A 115 26.77 15.58 2.34
C LEU A 115 26.98 14.35 1.44
N GLU A 116 28.22 13.97 1.17
CA GLU A 116 28.53 12.80 0.33
C GLU A 116 28.23 11.49 1.06
N LEU A 117 28.53 11.41 2.35
CA LEU A 117 28.17 10.23 3.15
C LEU A 117 26.66 10.10 3.36
N GLU A 118 25.96 11.22 3.54
CA GLU A 118 24.49 11.25 3.61
C GLU A 118 23.88 10.81 2.27
N TYR A 119 24.40 11.29 1.13
CA TYR A 119 23.98 10.80 -0.20
C TYR A 119 24.15 9.28 -0.33
N ILE A 120 25.34 8.76 -0.01
CA ILE A 120 25.63 7.32 -0.11
C ILE A 120 24.74 6.51 0.84
N SER A 121 24.54 6.98 2.07
CA SER A 121 23.65 6.35 3.05
C SER A 121 22.22 6.23 2.54
N GLN A 122 21.65 7.31 2.01
CA GLN A 122 20.30 7.29 1.44
C GLN A 122 20.23 6.33 0.23
N ALA A 123 21.19 6.41 -0.68
CA ALA A 123 21.25 5.57 -1.88
C ALA A 123 21.50 4.08 -1.59
N ARG A 124 22.13 3.75 -0.46
CA ARG A 124 22.42 2.37 -0.03
C ARG A 124 21.45 1.82 1.01
N SER A 125 20.48 2.61 1.47
CA SER A 125 19.43 2.15 2.39
C SER A 125 18.60 1.00 1.80
N ASP A 126 18.01 0.15 2.65
CA ASP A 126 17.13 -0.93 2.17
C ASP A 126 15.89 -0.38 1.47
N HIS A 127 15.36 0.76 1.94
CA HIS A 127 14.19 1.41 1.36
C HIS A 127 14.42 1.95 -0.07
N CYS A 128 15.62 2.48 -0.39
CA CYS A 128 15.91 2.99 -1.74
C CYS A 128 16.54 1.95 -2.66
N ASN A 129 17.40 1.07 -2.14
CA ASN A 129 18.11 0.09 -2.96
C ASN A 129 17.51 -1.32 -2.89
N HIS A 130 16.52 -1.57 -2.05
CA HIS A 130 15.85 -2.88 -1.94
C HIS A 130 16.85 -4.02 -1.67
N ASN A 131 17.87 -3.78 -0.82
CA ASN A 131 18.98 -4.72 -0.59
C ASN A 131 18.49 -6.09 -0.12
N THR A 132 17.42 -6.16 0.66
CA THR A 132 16.77 -7.39 1.07
C THR A 132 16.30 -8.20 -0.13
N PHE A 133 15.56 -7.57 -1.05
CA PHE A 133 15.03 -8.21 -2.26
C PHE A 133 16.11 -8.47 -3.33
N GLN A 134 17.22 -7.74 -3.29
CA GLN A 134 18.42 -8.00 -4.09
C GLN A 134 19.37 -9.02 -3.46
N GLY A 135 19.13 -9.41 -2.21
CA GLY A 135 20.02 -10.27 -1.42
C GLY A 135 20.08 -11.73 -1.85
N ILE A 136 20.92 -12.48 -1.16
CA ILE A 136 21.15 -13.92 -1.34
C ILE A 136 20.49 -14.66 -0.17
N PHE A 137 19.64 -15.64 -0.47
CA PHE A 137 18.97 -16.46 0.54
C PHE A 137 19.45 -17.90 0.48
N ASN A 138 20.05 -18.39 1.55
CA ASN A 138 20.36 -19.80 1.76
C ASN A 138 19.08 -20.51 2.22
N TYR A 139 18.20 -20.86 1.27
CA TYR A 139 16.93 -21.51 1.56
C TYR A 139 17.12 -22.99 1.86
N LYS A 140 16.51 -23.44 2.96
CA LYS A 140 16.43 -24.84 3.37
C LYS A 140 15.01 -25.16 3.82
N ASP A 141 14.42 -26.19 3.21
CA ASP A 141 13.17 -26.77 3.68
C ASP A 141 13.47 -27.99 4.55
N ALA A 142 13.12 -27.91 5.83
CA ALA A 142 13.39 -28.98 6.78
C ALA A 142 12.51 -30.22 6.57
N ALA A 143 11.35 -30.09 5.91
CA ALA A 143 10.41 -31.18 5.72
C ALA A 143 10.82 -32.11 4.57
N ASN A 144 11.33 -31.56 3.47
CA ASN A 144 11.72 -32.33 2.28
C ASN A 144 13.25 -32.34 2.01
N ASN A 145 14.06 -31.69 2.86
CA ASN A 145 15.51 -31.52 2.72
C ASN A 145 15.97 -30.75 1.46
N GLU A 146 15.10 -29.94 0.85
CA GLU A 146 15.49 -29.01 -0.21
C GLU A 146 16.53 -28.02 0.33
N LYS A 147 17.56 -27.75 -0.49
CA LYS A 147 18.54 -26.69 -0.26
C LYS A 147 18.78 -25.95 -1.57
N VAL A 148 18.45 -24.67 -1.59
CA VAL A 148 18.56 -23.80 -2.77
C VAL A 148 19.16 -22.48 -2.32
N ILE A 149 20.02 -21.91 -3.16
CA ILE A 149 20.49 -20.54 -3.00
C ILE A 149 19.66 -19.68 -3.95
N GLU A 150 18.85 -18.79 -3.39
CA GLU A 150 18.08 -17.81 -4.16
C GLU A 150 18.92 -16.55 -4.29
N ASN A 151 19.26 -16.16 -5.52
CA ASN A 151 20.02 -14.95 -5.78
C ASN A 151 19.08 -13.86 -6.32
N SER A 152 18.82 -12.84 -5.52
CA SER A 152 17.83 -11.78 -5.77
C SER A 152 16.41 -12.31 -5.95
N LEU A 153 15.58 -12.10 -4.93
CA LEU A 153 14.16 -12.38 -5.00
C LEU A 153 13.47 -11.50 -6.04
N PHE A 154 13.85 -10.21 -6.12
CA PHE A 154 13.30 -9.28 -7.11
C PHE A 154 13.56 -9.75 -8.54
N LYS A 155 14.82 -10.06 -8.88
CA LYS A 155 15.16 -10.49 -10.23
C LYS A 155 14.42 -11.76 -10.63
N THR A 156 14.50 -12.79 -9.78
CA THR A 156 14.04 -14.15 -10.08
C THR A 156 12.52 -14.28 -10.08
N TYR A 157 11.84 -13.59 -9.18
CA TYR A 157 10.41 -13.79 -8.91
C TYR A 157 9.51 -12.62 -9.33
N ILE A 158 10.07 -11.45 -9.62
CA ILE A 158 9.29 -10.25 -10.03
C ILE A 158 9.72 -9.80 -11.43
N GLN A 159 10.99 -9.45 -11.63
CA GLN A 159 11.47 -8.86 -12.89
C GLN A 159 11.40 -9.83 -14.06
N GLU A 160 12.03 -11.01 -13.96
CA GLU A 160 12.04 -12.02 -15.03
C GLU A 160 10.63 -12.43 -15.51
N PRO A 161 9.70 -12.85 -14.63
CA PRO A 161 8.35 -13.21 -15.08
C PRO A 161 7.58 -12.02 -15.65
N THR A 162 7.75 -10.81 -15.08
CA THR A 162 7.09 -9.60 -15.59
C THR A 162 7.55 -9.24 -16.99
N LEU A 163 8.85 -9.26 -17.26
CA LEU A 163 9.40 -8.99 -18.61
C LEU A 163 8.94 -10.05 -19.62
N LYS A 164 8.92 -11.32 -19.23
CA LYS A 164 8.39 -12.42 -20.05
C LYS A 164 6.90 -12.25 -20.37
N LEU A 165 6.10 -11.75 -19.42
CA LEU A 165 4.68 -11.49 -19.64
C LEU A 165 4.45 -10.23 -20.47
N LYS A 166 5.26 -9.18 -20.30
CA LYS A 166 5.26 -7.97 -21.14
C LYS A 166 5.41 -8.32 -22.62
N GLU A 167 6.33 -9.22 -22.97
CA GLU A 167 6.51 -9.70 -24.35
C GLU A 167 5.26 -10.37 -24.96
N LYS A 168 4.37 -10.92 -24.11
CA LYS A 168 3.14 -11.60 -24.54
C LYS A 168 1.90 -10.70 -24.50
N LYS A 169 1.96 -9.58 -23.78
CA LYS A 169 0.80 -8.73 -23.46
C LYS A 169 1.11 -7.32 -23.97
N GLU A 170 0.78 -7.04 -25.23
CA GLU A 170 1.07 -5.74 -25.88
C GLU A 170 0.46 -4.52 -25.16
N TRP A 171 -0.57 -4.75 -24.34
CA TRP A 171 -1.16 -3.69 -23.52
C TRP A 171 -0.25 -3.24 -22.36
N VAL A 172 0.79 -4.01 -21.99
CA VAL A 172 1.78 -3.62 -20.98
C VAL A 172 2.82 -2.71 -21.62
N VAL A 173 2.68 -1.41 -21.37
CA VAL A 173 3.48 -0.37 -22.05
C VAL A 173 4.84 -0.19 -21.37
N SER A 174 4.85 0.04 -20.05
CA SER A 174 6.06 0.38 -19.29
C SER A 174 6.02 -0.21 -17.89
N VAL A 175 7.11 -0.84 -17.45
CA VAL A 175 7.24 -1.49 -16.12
C VAL A 175 8.72 -1.52 -15.70
N LEU A 176 8.98 -1.60 -14.40
CA LEU A 176 10.30 -1.87 -13.78
C LEU A 176 11.42 -0.83 -14.01
N TRP A 177 11.09 0.40 -14.41
CA TRP A 177 12.11 1.45 -14.59
C TRP A 177 11.67 2.86 -14.19
N ASP A 178 10.37 3.12 -14.09
CA ASP A 178 9.79 4.43 -13.76
C ASP A 178 8.99 4.34 -12.44
N ASN A 179 8.50 5.47 -11.92
CA ASN A 179 7.82 5.58 -10.62
C ASN A 179 6.52 4.75 -10.55
N ALA A 180 5.96 4.38 -11.70
CA ALA A 180 4.76 3.55 -11.79
C ALA A 180 4.75 2.69 -13.05
N GLY A 181 3.86 1.69 -13.04
CA GLY A 181 3.54 0.88 -14.20
C GLY A 181 2.54 1.54 -15.13
N VAL A 182 2.68 1.29 -16.43
CA VAL A 182 1.81 1.84 -17.48
C VAL A 182 1.16 0.71 -18.28
N GLY A 183 -0.16 0.68 -18.30
CA GLY A 183 -0.98 -0.21 -19.14
C GLY A 183 -1.78 0.58 -20.17
N ARG A 184 -2.13 -0.06 -21.29
CA ARG A 184 -2.97 0.52 -22.34
C ARG A 184 -4.43 0.52 -21.88
N PHE A 185 -5.08 1.68 -21.87
CA PHE A 185 -6.52 1.76 -21.60
C PHE A 185 -7.33 1.62 -22.90
N ASP A 186 -6.94 2.38 -23.92
CA ASP A 186 -7.50 2.35 -25.27
C ASP A 186 -6.48 2.82 -26.32
N ASP A 187 -6.90 2.93 -27.58
CA ASP A 187 -6.03 3.31 -28.70
C ASP A 187 -5.40 4.71 -28.56
N GLU A 188 -5.96 5.57 -27.71
CA GLU A 188 -5.50 6.96 -27.50
C GLU A 188 -4.91 7.20 -26.10
N ASN A 189 -5.18 6.33 -25.12
CA ASN A 189 -4.85 6.55 -23.72
C ASN A 189 -4.20 5.32 -23.05
N ASN A 190 -3.27 5.61 -22.15
CA ASN A 190 -2.67 4.69 -21.20
C ASN A 190 -3.15 5.04 -19.79
N TYR A 191 -3.30 4.02 -18.95
CA TYR A 191 -3.45 4.18 -17.51
C TYR A 191 -2.13 3.91 -16.79
N VAL A 192 -1.97 4.53 -15.64
CA VAL A 192 -0.83 4.45 -14.74
C VAL A 192 -1.31 3.90 -13.41
N VAL A 193 -0.55 3.01 -12.79
CA VAL A 193 -0.88 2.46 -11.47
C VAL A 193 0.38 2.21 -10.64
N THR A 194 0.33 2.60 -9.36
CA THR A 194 1.38 2.32 -8.38
C THR A 194 0.83 2.25 -6.97
N GLY A 195 1.53 1.54 -6.10
CA GLY A 195 1.17 1.37 -4.69
C GLY A 195 2.38 1.58 -3.81
N GLU A 196 2.18 2.25 -2.68
CA GLU A 196 3.21 2.60 -1.70
C GLU A 196 2.76 2.26 -0.28
N THR A 197 3.70 2.30 0.65
CA THR A 197 3.40 2.13 2.09
C THR A 197 4.00 3.27 2.91
N HIS A 198 3.33 3.63 4.00
CA HIS A 198 3.79 4.72 4.86
C HIS A 198 3.74 4.34 6.35
N ASN A 199 4.29 3.16 6.64
CA ASN A 199 4.15 2.47 7.93
C ASN A 199 4.84 3.23 9.08
N SER A 200 6.16 3.42 9.04
CA SER A 200 6.90 4.03 10.16
C SER A 200 6.39 5.43 10.52
N PRO A 201 6.21 6.36 9.56
CA PRO A 201 5.79 7.71 9.91
C PRO A 201 4.36 7.75 10.44
N SER A 202 3.45 6.90 9.95
CA SER A 202 2.07 6.81 10.48
C SER A 202 2.01 6.26 11.92
N ASN A 203 3.00 5.48 12.34
CA ASN A 203 3.09 5.03 13.75
C ASN A 203 3.68 6.11 14.67
N MET A 204 4.51 7.01 14.14
CA MET A 204 5.05 8.16 14.88
C MET A 204 4.01 9.28 15.00
N GLU A 205 3.42 9.67 13.88
CA GLU A 205 2.40 10.71 13.78
C GLU A 205 1.37 10.31 12.72
N ALA A 206 0.22 9.83 13.18
CA ALA A 206 -0.77 9.16 12.34
C ALA A 206 -1.32 10.04 11.21
N TYR A 207 -1.64 11.31 11.49
CA TYR A 207 -2.18 12.21 10.47
C TYR A 207 -1.14 12.58 9.42
N GLY A 208 0.01 13.08 9.86
CA GLY A 208 1.14 13.48 9.04
C GLY A 208 1.66 12.33 8.19
N GLY A 209 1.92 11.18 8.80
CA GLY A 209 2.35 10.00 8.06
C GLY A 209 1.35 9.52 7.00
N ALA A 210 0.05 9.55 7.30
CA ALA A 210 -0.95 9.11 6.33
C ALA A 210 -1.20 10.12 5.20
N ILE A 211 -1.22 11.42 5.50
CA ILE A 211 -1.39 12.44 4.47
C ILE A 211 -0.19 12.46 3.52
N THR A 212 1.04 12.32 4.03
CA THR A 212 2.23 12.23 3.18
C THR A 212 2.30 10.93 2.40
N GLY A 213 1.76 9.84 2.94
CA GLY A 213 1.54 8.61 2.19
C GLY A 213 0.67 8.84 0.95
N ILE A 214 -0.57 9.31 1.13
CA ILE A 214 -1.51 9.43 0.01
C ILE A 214 -1.09 10.49 -1.02
N VAL A 215 -0.59 11.65 -0.58
CA VAL A 215 -0.10 12.67 -1.52
C VAL A 215 1.27 12.30 -2.09
N GLY A 216 2.07 11.48 -1.39
CA GLY A 216 3.31 10.89 -1.90
C GLY A 216 3.03 10.01 -3.10
N VAL A 217 2.18 8.99 -2.95
CA VAL A 217 1.83 8.06 -4.03
C VAL A 217 1.14 8.75 -5.21
N TYR A 218 0.48 9.90 -5.00
CA TYR A 218 -0.06 10.71 -6.09
C TYR A 218 1.01 11.37 -6.96
N ARG A 219 2.19 11.66 -6.41
CA ARG A 219 3.29 12.24 -7.21
C ARG A 219 3.90 11.22 -8.17
N ASP A 220 3.81 9.93 -7.86
CA ASP A 220 4.37 8.88 -8.72
C ASP A 220 3.70 8.86 -10.11
N PRO A 221 2.35 8.80 -10.26
CA PRO A 221 1.74 8.99 -11.57
C PRO A 221 1.95 10.38 -12.18
N MET A 222 2.17 11.43 -11.37
CA MET A 222 2.53 12.76 -11.88
C MET A 222 3.95 12.78 -12.48
N GLY A 223 4.85 11.94 -11.96
CA GLY A 223 6.24 11.78 -12.42
C GLY A 223 6.45 10.66 -13.44
N THR A 224 5.44 9.82 -13.69
CA THR A 224 5.55 8.71 -14.64
C THR A 224 5.49 9.21 -16.09
N GLY A 225 6.48 8.83 -16.90
CA GLY A 225 6.63 9.33 -18.26
C GLY A 225 6.68 10.87 -18.29
N LEU A 226 5.79 11.47 -19.07
CA LEU A 226 5.63 12.92 -19.16
C LEU A 226 4.53 13.47 -18.23
N GLY A 227 4.05 12.66 -17.30
CA GLY A 227 3.05 12.96 -16.28
C GLY A 227 1.63 12.56 -16.66
N SER A 228 0.85 12.10 -15.67
CA SER A 228 -0.53 11.64 -15.85
C SER A 228 -1.55 12.43 -15.03
N LYS A 229 -2.83 12.39 -15.45
CA LYS A 229 -3.94 12.94 -14.69
C LYS A 229 -4.45 11.90 -13.68
N LEU A 230 -4.29 12.17 -12.39
CA LEU A 230 -4.84 11.35 -11.32
C LEU A 230 -6.37 11.26 -11.40
N PHE A 231 -6.91 10.04 -11.31
CA PHE A 231 -8.37 9.82 -11.32
C PHE A 231 -8.86 8.91 -10.20
N MET A 232 -7.97 8.24 -9.45
CA MET A 232 -8.35 7.36 -8.35
C MET A 232 -7.21 7.19 -7.35
N GLY A 233 -7.56 7.14 -6.06
CA GLY A 233 -6.74 6.61 -4.98
C GLY A 233 -7.39 5.38 -4.30
N SER A 234 -6.60 4.62 -3.54
CA SER A 234 -7.09 3.56 -2.65
C SER A 234 -6.29 3.53 -1.34
N PHE A 235 -6.79 2.78 -0.34
CA PHE A 235 -6.11 2.58 0.93
C PHE A 235 -6.17 1.13 1.42
N GLY A 236 -5.18 0.70 2.20
CA GLY A 236 -5.20 -0.56 2.94
C GLY A 236 -4.64 -0.36 4.34
N TYR A 237 -5.37 -0.75 5.38
CA TYR A 237 -4.93 -0.55 6.77
C TYR A 237 -4.88 -1.87 7.53
N CYS A 238 -3.77 -2.14 8.20
CA CYS A 238 -3.65 -3.22 9.18
C CYS A 238 -3.30 -2.62 10.53
N VAL A 239 -4.21 -2.72 11.50
CA VAL A 239 -4.08 -2.05 12.80
C VAL A 239 -4.37 -3.01 13.96
N GLY A 240 -3.95 -2.62 15.17
CA GLY A 240 -4.37 -3.29 16.39
C GLY A 240 -5.87 -3.14 16.66
N ASP A 241 -6.38 -3.86 17.65
CA ASP A 241 -7.78 -3.71 18.07
C ASP A 241 -8.05 -2.26 18.55
N ILE A 242 -9.01 -1.57 17.93
CA ILE A 242 -9.36 -0.19 18.30
C ILE A 242 -10.03 -0.10 19.67
N ASN A 243 -10.52 -1.22 20.21
CA ASN A 243 -11.06 -1.33 21.56
C ASN A 243 -10.07 -1.94 22.56
N TYR A 244 -8.77 -1.96 22.22
CA TYR A 244 -7.73 -2.59 23.02
C TYR A 244 -7.70 -2.09 24.47
N LYS A 245 -7.76 -3.04 25.42
CA LYS A 245 -7.66 -2.80 26.86
C LYS A 245 -6.57 -3.66 27.52
N GLY A 246 -5.66 -4.21 26.71
CA GLY A 246 -4.63 -5.11 27.19
C GLY A 246 -3.46 -4.39 27.87
N PRO A 247 -2.48 -5.16 28.39
CA PRO A 247 -1.41 -4.62 29.23
C PRO A 247 -0.29 -3.92 28.47
N LEU A 248 -0.19 -4.10 27.14
CA LEU A 248 0.86 -3.48 26.32
C LEU A 248 0.52 -2.02 26.03
N LYS A 249 1.54 -1.17 26.02
CA LYS A 249 1.39 0.27 25.76
C LYS A 249 1.99 0.61 24.39
N PRO A 250 1.18 0.60 23.31
CA PRO A 250 1.63 1.12 22.04
C PRO A 250 1.84 2.64 22.11
N PRO A 251 2.74 3.22 21.30
CA PRO A 251 3.00 4.68 21.29
C PRO A 251 1.73 5.50 21.05
N LEU A 252 0.88 5.04 20.14
CA LEU A 252 -0.47 5.53 19.93
C LEU A 252 -1.44 4.37 20.15
N HIS A 253 -2.50 4.63 20.92
CA HIS A 253 -3.60 3.68 21.05
C HIS A 253 -4.16 3.34 19.65
N PRO A 254 -4.48 2.08 19.31
CA PRO A 254 -4.87 1.72 17.94
C PRO A 254 -6.05 2.54 17.40
N ARG A 255 -7.01 2.91 18.26
CA ARG A 255 -8.08 3.86 17.89
C ARG A 255 -7.55 5.22 17.43
N ARG A 256 -6.69 5.84 18.24
CA ARG A 256 -6.12 7.17 17.94
C ARG A 256 -5.26 7.12 16.68
N LEU A 257 -4.53 6.02 16.49
CA LEU A 257 -3.74 5.80 15.29
C LEU A 257 -4.64 5.71 14.05
N LEU A 258 -5.67 4.88 14.08
CA LEU A 258 -6.56 4.71 12.94
C LEU A 258 -7.32 5.99 12.60
N ASP A 259 -7.85 6.71 13.60
CA ASP A 259 -8.55 7.99 13.40
C ASP A 259 -7.63 9.02 12.70
N GLY A 260 -6.36 9.11 13.12
CA GLY A 260 -5.37 9.98 12.49
C GLY A 260 -5.04 9.56 11.05
N VAL A 261 -4.88 8.25 10.81
CA VAL A 261 -4.62 7.72 9.46
C VAL A 261 -5.78 8.06 8.50
N ILE A 262 -7.02 7.85 8.96
CA ILE A 262 -8.22 8.16 8.18
C ILE A 262 -8.30 9.66 7.89
N GLU A 263 -8.07 10.51 8.90
CA GLU A 263 -8.07 11.97 8.72
C GLU A 263 -7.00 12.41 7.71
N GLY A 264 -5.80 11.84 7.77
CA GLY A 264 -4.71 12.14 6.84
C GLY A 264 -5.03 11.73 5.39
N VAL A 265 -5.52 10.51 5.18
CA VAL A 265 -5.91 10.04 3.83
C VAL A 265 -7.09 10.83 3.27
N LYS A 266 -8.09 11.13 4.11
CA LYS A 266 -9.24 11.98 3.74
C LYS A 266 -8.78 13.34 3.26
N ASP A 267 -7.98 14.01 4.07
CA ASP A 267 -7.55 15.37 3.77
C ASP A 267 -6.64 15.40 2.55
N GLY A 268 -5.79 14.40 2.35
CA GLY A 268 -4.99 14.24 1.14
C GLY A 268 -5.84 14.03 -0.13
N GLY A 269 -6.66 12.98 -0.17
CA GLY A 269 -7.50 12.64 -1.32
C GLY A 269 -8.52 13.73 -1.67
N ASN A 270 -9.35 14.12 -0.69
CA ASN A 270 -10.46 15.04 -0.93
C ASN A 270 -9.98 16.43 -1.35
N LYS A 271 -8.92 16.96 -0.71
CA LYS A 271 -8.40 18.31 -1.04
C LYS A 271 -7.59 18.29 -2.34
N SER A 272 -6.96 17.17 -2.70
CA SER A 272 -6.35 17.00 -4.03
C SER A 272 -7.40 16.81 -5.14
N GLY A 273 -8.66 16.54 -4.81
CA GLY A 273 -9.72 16.27 -5.79
C GLY A 273 -9.53 14.94 -6.51
N VAL A 274 -8.98 13.95 -5.81
CA VAL A 274 -8.80 12.58 -6.31
C VAL A 274 -9.70 11.66 -5.47
N PRO A 275 -10.65 10.94 -6.09
CA PRO A 275 -11.56 10.10 -5.34
C PRO A 275 -10.83 8.86 -4.79
N THR A 276 -11.05 8.52 -3.53
CA THR A 276 -10.53 7.30 -2.91
C THR A 276 -11.63 6.23 -2.95
N THR A 277 -11.63 5.40 -3.99
CA THR A 277 -12.82 4.61 -4.38
C THR A 277 -12.83 3.18 -3.86
N PHE A 278 -11.75 2.71 -3.24
CA PHE A 278 -11.66 1.34 -2.72
C PHE A 278 -10.69 1.26 -1.55
N GLY A 279 -10.92 0.31 -0.64
CA GLY A 279 -9.94 0.01 0.40
C GLY A 279 -10.35 -1.11 1.35
N GLN A 280 -9.39 -1.55 2.17
CA GLN A 280 -9.59 -2.61 3.16
C GLN A 280 -9.00 -2.21 4.50
N THR A 281 -9.60 -2.67 5.59
CA THR A 281 -9.07 -2.48 6.94
C THR A 281 -9.18 -3.76 7.74
N LEU A 282 -8.07 -4.19 8.32
CA LEU A 282 -7.94 -5.43 9.08
C LEU A 282 -7.42 -5.14 10.48
N PHE A 283 -7.94 -5.89 11.45
CA PHE A 283 -7.62 -5.78 12.87
C PHE A 283 -6.93 -7.05 13.35
N ASN A 284 -5.71 -6.91 13.88
CA ASN A 284 -4.98 -8.01 14.51
C ASN A 284 -4.00 -7.50 15.58
N PRO A 285 -3.85 -8.17 16.74
CA PRO A 285 -2.88 -7.79 17.76
C PRO A 285 -1.41 -7.70 17.27
N GLY A 286 -1.04 -8.45 16.22
CA GLY A 286 0.30 -8.39 15.62
C GLY A 286 0.65 -7.00 15.05
N PHE A 287 -0.35 -6.19 14.68
CA PHE A 287 -0.14 -4.83 14.16
C PHE A 287 -0.07 -3.76 15.26
N MET A 288 -0.05 -4.14 16.56
CA MET A 288 0.14 -3.18 17.65
C MET A 288 1.57 -2.67 17.76
N GLY A 289 2.57 -3.45 17.31
CA GLY A 289 3.96 -3.02 17.28
C GLY A 289 4.21 -1.96 16.20
N LYS A 290 3.66 -2.21 15.01
CA LYS A 290 3.68 -1.30 13.86
C LYS A 290 2.44 -1.57 13.00
N SER A 291 1.60 -0.56 12.83
CA SER A 291 0.49 -0.60 11.87
C SER A 291 1.00 -0.54 10.43
N LEU A 292 0.22 -1.11 9.50
CA LEU A 292 0.49 -1.02 8.07
C LEU A 292 -0.48 -0.04 7.41
N VAL A 293 0.05 0.87 6.61
CA VAL A 293 -0.69 1.88 5.86
C VAL A 293 -0.26 1.80 4.40
N PHE A 294 -1.09 1.16 3.60
CA PHE A 294 -0.97 1.06 2.14
C PHE A 294 -1.79 2.16 1.48
N VAL A 295 -1.26 2.70 0.40
CA VAL A 295 -1.95 3.66 -0.48
C VAL A 295 -1.66 3.30 -1.93
N THR A 296 -2.62 3.50 -2.82
CA THR A 296 -2.44 3.25 -4.26
C THR A 296 -2.98 4.44 -5.04
N ALA A 297 -2.35 4.74 -6.18
CA ALA A 297 -2.75 5.82 -7.06
C ALA A 297 -2.91 5.32 -8.50
N LEU A 298 -3.92 5.84 -9.19
CA LEU A 298 -4.13 5.61 -10.61
C LEU A 298 -4.25 6.94 -11.37
N GLY A 299 -3.61 6.98 -12.53
CA GLY A 299 -3.60 8.12 -13.43
C GLY A 299 -3.89 7.73 -14.88
N ILE A 300 -4.29 8.70 -15.71
CA ILE A 300 -4.52 8.52 -17.15
C ILE A 300 -3.67 9.52 -17.95
N MET A 301 -3.09 9.06 -19.04
CA MET A 301 -2.25 9.86 -19.93
C MET A 301 -2.51 9.50 -21.39
N PRO A 302 -2.40 10.46 -22.33
CA PRO A 302 -2.49 10.14 -23.75
C PRO A 302 -1.34 9.21 -24.14
N ASN A 303 -1.49 8.42 -25.19
CA ASN A 303 -0.45 7.49 -25.67
C ASN A 303 0.79 8.22 -26.20
N GLU A 304 0.55 9.37 -26.82
CA GLU A 304 1.58 10.25 -27.33
C GLU A 304 1.36 11.70 -26.89
N VAL A 305 2.46 12.42 -26.73
CA VAL A 305 2.50 13.86 -26.48
C VAL A 305 3.47 14.47 -27.47
N ALA A 306 3.01 15.44 -28.26
CA ALA A 306 3.79 16.09 -29.32
C ALA A 306 4.51 15.11 -30.27
N GLY A 307 3.83 14.01 -30.64
CA GLY A 307 4.33 12.98 -31.57
C GLY A 307 5.40 12.05 -30.98
N LYS A 308 5.46 11.93 -29.64
CA LYS A 308 6.35 11.00 -28.93
C LYS A 308 5.55 10.16 -27.94
N PRO A 309 5.94 8.91 -27.69
CA PRO A 309 5.32 8.11 -26.65
C PRO A 309 5.41 8.82 -25.29
N SER A 310 4.27 8.98 -24.64
CA SER A 310 4.17 9.74 -23.38
C SER A 310 4.79 9.04 -22.17
N HIS A 311 5.01 7.72 -22.27
CA HIS A 311 5.63 6.90 -21.25
C HIS A 311 7.16 6.95 -21.30
N GLU A 312 7.74 7.55 -22.34
CA GLU A 312 9.18 7.75 -22.44
C GLU A 312 9.56 9.13 -21.90
N LYS A 313 10.57 9.16 -21.04
CA LYS A 313 11.18 10.38 -20.52
C LYS A 313 12.71 10.23 -20.50
N LYS A 314 13.43 11.34 -20.68
CA LYS A 314 14.89 11.36 -20.56
C LYS A 314 15.42 12.75 -20.27
N THR A 315 16.51 12.80 -19.52
CA THR A 315 17.32 14.01 -19.36
C THR A 315 18.39 14.07 -20.45
N SER A 316 18.96 15.24 -20.71
CA SER A 316 20.06 15.43 -21.65
C SER A 316 20.99 16.56 -21.19
N PRO A 317 22.29 16.51 -21.50
CA PRO A 317 23.21 17.59 -21.17
C PRO A 317 22.73 18.95 -21.71
N GLY A 318 22.83 19.98 -20.87
CA GLY A 318 22.36 21.34 -21.16
C GLY A 318 20.88 21.60 -20.84
N GLU A 319 20.13 20.59 -20.39
CA GLU A 319 18.79 20.79 -19.84
C GLU A 319 18.87 21.31 -18.39
N LEU A 320 17.98 22.24 -18.05
CA LEU A 320 17.91 22.87 -16.74
C LEU A 320 17.21 21.93 -15.75
N ILE A 321 17.71 21.89 -14.52
CA ILE A 321 17.07 21.20 -13.40
C ILE A 321 16.20 22.21 -12.68
N ILE A 322 14.88 21.99 -12.69
CA ILE A 322 13.89 22.82 -12.02
C ILE A 322 13.25 22.03 -10.89
N MET A 323 13.25 22.61 -9.70
CA MET A 323 12.40 22.16 -8.60
C MET A 323 11.08 22.95 -8.64
N SER A 324 9.95 22.26 -8.61
CA SER A 324 8.63 22.89 -8.54
C SER A 324 7.83 22.39 -7.34
N GLY A 325 7.05 23.28 -6.72
CA GLY A 325 6.11 22.97 -5.64
C GLY A 325 6.56 23.49 -4.27
N GLY A 326 6.55 22.62 -3.26
CA GLY A 326 6.80 22.96 -1.86
C GLY A 326 8.23 23.39 -1.56
N ARG A 327 8.45 24.20 -0.52
CA ARG A 327 9.78 24.62 -0.07
C ARG A 327 10.48 23.57 0.79
N VAL A 328 11.80 23.60 0.81
CA VAL A 328 12.64 22.70 1.62
C VAL A 328 12.73 23.17 3.08
N GLY A 329 12.41 22.27 4.00
CA GLY A 329 12.63 22.41 5.44
C GLY A 329 13.41 21.23 6.01
N LYS A 330 13.61 21.21 7.33
CA LYS A 330 14.19 20.08 8.09
C LYS A 330 13.20 18.91 8.27
N ASP A 331 12.36 18.69 7.27
CA ASP A 331 11.22 17.76 7.34
C ASP A 331 11.64 16.36 6.90
N GLY A 332 11.36 15.37 7.75
CA GLY A 332 11.63 13.96 7.45
C GLY A 332 13.08 13.60 7.13
N ILE A 333 14.04 14.39 7.62
CA ILE A 333 15.45 14.02 7.55
C ILE A 333 15.66 12.65 8.19
N HIS A 334 16.39 11.77 7.50
CA HIS A 334 16.62 10.38 7.90
C HIS A 334 15.36 9.51 7.92
N GLY A 335 14.28 9.89 7.23
CA GLY A 335 13.04 9.11 7.12
C GLY A 335 13.26 7.73 6.50
N VAL A 336 13.97 7.70 5.36
CA VAL A 336 14.35 6.47 4.65
C VAL A 336 15.26 5.56 5.49
N THR A 337 16.28 6.09 6.18
CA THR A 337 17.15 5.28 7.05
C THR A 337 16.39 4.76 8.26
N ALA A 338 15.55 5.59 8.90
CA ALA A 338 14.68 5.18 10.00
C ALA A 338 13.64 4.11 9.59
N SER A 339 13.19 4.13 8.33
CA SER A 339 12.27 3.11 7.79
C SER A 339 12.94 1.75 7.55
N SER A 340 14.28 1.74 7.40
CA SER A 340 15.11 0.55 7.23
C SER A 340 15.53 -0.10 8.56
N GLU A 341 14.97 0.35 9.69
CA GLU A 341 15.22 -0.18 11.02
C GLU A 341 13.93 -0.58 11.76
N SER A 342 14.06 -1.40 12.79
CA SER A 342 12.93 -1.73 13.68
C SER A 342 12.53 -0.53 14.54
N TYR A 343 11.23 -0.31 14.72
CA TYR A 343 10.73 0.83 15.48
C TYR A 343 11.16 0.80 16.96
N SER A 344 11.68 1.93 17.47
CA SER A 344 12.02 2.13 18.88
C SER A 344 11.79 3.58 19.33
N GLU A 345 11.80 3.83 20.64
CA GLU A 345 11.71 5.19 21.21
C GLU A 345 12.91 6.09 20.85
N ASN A 346 14.03 5.49 20.42
CA ASN A 346 15.23 6.21 20.01
C ASN A 346 15.23 6.54 18.52
N THR A 347 14.26 6.05 17.75
CA THR A 347 14.15 6.41 16.33
C THR A 347 13.90 7.91 16.24
N PRO A 348 14.76 8.69 15.56
CA PRO A 348 14.63 10.14 15.52
C PRO A 348 13.24 10.54 15.03
N ALA A 349 12.50 11.29 15.85
CA ALA A 349 11.36 12.02 15.36
C ALA A 349 11.92 13.20 14.53
N GLY A 350 12.25 12.95 13.25
CA GLY A 350 12.46 14.04 12.30
C GLY A 350 11.27 15.00 12.35
N HIS A 351 11.42 16.26 11.95
CA HIS A 351 10.26 17.16 11.93
C HIS A 351 9.14 16.52 11.11
N VAL A 352 7.98 16.33 11.75
CA VAL A 352 6.84 15.62 11.16
C VAL A 352 6.48 16.30 9.86
N GLN A 353 6.54 15.52 8.78
CA GLN A 353 6.12 15.95 7.47
C GLN A 353 4.60 16.16 7.50
N ILE A 354 4.13 17.32 7.02
CA ILE A 354 2.71 17.57 6.79
C ILE A 354 2.57 17.92 5.32
N GLY A 355 1.79 17.13 4.60
CA GLY A 355 1.48 17.39 3.19
C GLY A 355 0.52 18.57 3.03
N ASP A 356 0.68 19.30 1.93
CA ASP A 356 -0.21 20.36 1.45
C ASP A 356 -0.88 19.98 0.10
N PRO A 357 -2.04 19.30 0.15
CA PRO A 357 -2.78 18.88 -1.04
C PRO A 357 -3.10 20.00 -2.02
N TYR A 358 -3.24 21.25 -1.54
CA TYR A 358 -3.53 22.39 -2.42
C TYR A 358 -2.33 22.77 -3.29
N THR A 359 -1.12 22.75 -2.71
CA THR A 359 0.12 22.95 -3.47
C THR A 359 0.29 21.83 -4.51
N GLN A 360 0.05 20.58 -4.12
CA GLN A 360 0.07 19.45 -5.07
C GLN A 360 -0.95 19.64 -6.19
N LYS A 361 -2.19 20.02 -5.89
CA LYS A 361 -3.24 20.20 -6.89
C LYS A 361 -2.89 21.28 -7.90
N LYS A 362 -2.43 22.45 -7.43
CA LYS A 362 -1.98 23.53 -8.32
C LYS A 362 -0.84 23.09 -9.22
N MET A 363 0.15 22.41 -8.64
CA MET A 363 1.28 21.84 -9.37
C MET A 363 0.83 20.80 -10.41
N HIS A 364 -0.11 19.93 -10.07
CA HIS A 364 -0.62 18.91 -10.98
C HIS A 364 -1.28 19.52 -12.22
N ASP A 365 -2.17 20.49 -12.04
CA ASP A 365 -2.86 21.15 -13.16
C ASP A 365 -1.87 21.90 -14.08
N PHE A 366 -0.91 22.60 -13.49
CA PHE A 366 0.20 23.24 -14.18
C PHE A 366 1.00 22.26 -15.04
N LEU A 367 1.41 21.13 -14.47
CA LEU A 367 2.24 20.13 -15.15
C LEU A 367 1.52 19.47 -16.32
N LEU A 368 0.21 19.27 -16.22
CA LEU A 368 -0.59 18.71 -17.32
C LEU A 368 -0.60 19.63 -18.56
N ILE A 369 -0.60 20.95 -18.35
CA ILE A 369 -0.52 21.94 -19.44
C ILE A 369 0.88 21.93 -20.04
N CYS A 370 1.93 21.98 -19.20
CA CYS A 370 3.32 21.87 -19.63
C CYS A 370 3.60 20.60 -20.45
N ARG A 371 3.00 19.46 -20.06
CA ARG A 371 3.04 18.22 -20.82
C ARG A 371 2.42 18.41 -22.19
N VAL A 372 1.18 18.89 -22.28
CA VAL A 372 0.48 19.08 -23.57
C VAL A 372 1.25 20.00 -24.51
N GLU A 373 1.91 21.04 -23.99
CA GLU A 373 2.77 21.95 -24.77
C GLU A 373 4.15 21.36 -25.12
N GLY A 374 4.49 20.15 -24.66
CA GLY A 374 5.75 19.47 -24.95
C GLY A 374 6.97 20.12 -24.26
N LEU A 375 6.76 20.73 -23.09
CA LEU A 375 7.80 21.48 -22.37
C LEU A 375 8.68 20.59 -21.49
N ILE A 376 8.20 19.39 -21.14
CA ILE A 376 8.81 18.47 -20.18
C ILE A 376 9.51 17.33 -20.94
N PRO A 377 10.85 17.23 -20.95
CA PRO A 377 11.60 16.06 -21.41
C PRO A 377 11.68 14.96 -20.34
N PHE A 378 11.69 15.36 -19.07
CA PHE A 378 11.78 14.49 -17.90
C PHE A 378 11.12 15.12 -16.68
N ILE A 379 10.45 14.31 -15.89
CA ILE A 379 9.88 14.68 -14.60
C ILE A 379 9.97 13.47 -13.65
N THR A 380 10.17 13.72 -12.36
CA THR A 380 10.08 12.72 -11.30
C THR A 380 9.68 13.39 -9.98
N ASP A 381 9.13 12.62 -9.04
CA ASP A 381 8.77 13.12 -7.73
C ASP A 381 10.00 13.32 -6.83
N ASN A 382 9.82 14.09 -5.75
CA ASN A 382 10.74 14.09 -4.62
C ASN A 382 10.09 13.37 -3.43
N GLY A 383 10.48 12.12 -3.22
CA GLY A 383 10.04 11.26 -2.12
C GLY A 383 11.16 11.02 -1.11
N GLY A 384 11.41 9.75 -0.79
CA GLY A 384 12.49 9.31 0.09
C GLY A 384 13.85 9.79 -0.40
N GLY A 385 14.65 10.39 0.49
CA GLY A 385 15.94 11.00 0.12
C GLY A 385 15.85 12.32 -0.67
N GLY A 386 14.65 12.80 -1.04
CA GLY A 386 14.46 14.16 -1.56
C GLY A 386 15.15 14.48 -2.89
N LEU A 387 15.92 15.58 -2.92
CA LEU A 387 16.66 15.99 -4.12
C LEU A 387 17.77 14.98 -4.44
N SER A 388 18.33 14.36 -3.41
CA SER A 388 19.36 13.32 -3.48
C SER A 388 19.00 12.16 -4.42
N SER A 389 17.82 11.55 -4.22
CA SER A 389 17.33 10.46 -5.07
C SER A 389 16.89 10.98 -6.44
N SER A 390 15.97 11.95 -6.47
CA SER A 390 15.38 12.44 -7.73
C SER A 390 16.41 12.98 -8.74
N ILE A 391 17.40 13.77 -8.29
CA ILE A 391 18.45 14.31 -9.16
C ILE A 391 19.53 13.26 -9.38
N GLY A 392 19.91 12.49 -8.36
CA GLY A 392 20.90 11.41 -8.48
C GLY A 392 20.51 10.41 -9.57
N GLU A 393 19.29 9.89 -9.53
CA GLU A 393 18.75 8.93 -10.50
C GLU A 393 18.60 9.55 -11.90
N SER A 394 18.04 10.75 -11.99
CA SER A 394 17.84 11.41 -13.29
C SER A 394 19.15 11.87 -13.94
N ALA A 395 20.19 12.13 -13.16
CA ALA A 395 21.53 12.45 -13.66
C ALA A 395 22.28 11.20 -14.17
N MET A 396 21.89 9.98 -13.79
CA MET A 396 22.43 8.75 -14.40
C MET A 396 22.12 8.69 -15.90
N ILE A 397 20.96 9.23 -16.31
CA ILE A 397 20.53 9.24 -17.72
C ILE A 397 21.35 10.24 -18.56
N SER A 398 21.65 11.42 -18.02
CA SER A 398 22.48 12.43 -18.69
C SER A 398 23.98 12.18 -18.54
N ASN A 399 24.37 11.34 -17.58
CA ASN A 399 25.73 11.11 -17.11
C ASN A 399 26.35 12.32 -16.39
N GLY A 400 25.59 12.97 -15.50
CA GLY A 400 26.08 14.03 -14.63
C GLY A 400 25.13 15.20 -14.45
N CYS A 401 25.43 16.03 -13.45
CA CYS A 401 24.75 17.29 -13.22
C CYS A 401 25.56 18.24 -12.35
N VAL A 402 25.22 19.53 -12.41
CA VAL A 402 25.59 20.54 -11.43
C VAL A 402 24.34 21.08 -10.72
N VAL A 403 24.36 21.12 -9.39
CA VAL A 403 23.26 21.64 -8.56
C VAL A 403 23.78 22.78 -7.66
N TRP A 404 23.00 23.85 -7.55
CA TRP A 404 23.25 25.01 -6.69
C TRP A 404 22.26 25.03 -5.53
N LEU A 405 22.70 24.57 -4.36
CA LEU A 405 21.86 24.48 -3.15
C LEU A 405 21.41 25.85 -2.64
N ASP A 406 22.18 26.92 -2.89
CA ASP A 406 21.81 28.28 -2.52
C ASP A 406 20.62 28.84 -3.32
N LYS A 407 20.23 28.17 -4.42
CA LYS A 407 19.02 28.50 -5.19
C LYS A 407 17.79 27.73 -4.74
N VAL A 408 17.93 26.71 -3.89
CA VAL A 408 16.80 25.88 -3.46
C VAL A 408 15.87 26.69 -2.56
N PRO A 409 14.55 26.79 -2.85
CA PRO A 409 13.62 27.52 -2.01
C PRO A 409 13.49 26.90 -0.61
N LEU A 410 13.81 27.65 0.44
CA LEU A 410 13.77 27.18 1.83
C LEU A 410 12.54 27.70 2.60
N LYS A 411 11.99 26.88 3.51
CA LYS A 411 10.94 27.30 4.46
C LYS A 411 11.48 28.30 5.49
N TYR A 412 12.72 28.10 5.91
CA TYR A 412 13.47 28.93 6.84
C TYR A 412 14.97 28.81 6.56
N GLU A 413 15.69 29.90 6.79
CA GLU A 413 17.15 29.95 6.65
C GLU A 413 17.86 29.10 7.73
N GLY A 414 19.12 28.74 7.45
CA GLY A 414 20.01 28.09 8.44
C GLY A 414 20.12 26.57 8.31
N LEU A 415 19.59 25.97 7.23
CA LEU A 415 19.79 24.55 6.92
C LEU A 415 21.20 24.29 6.39
N ASP A 416 21.83 23.22 6.85
CA ASP A 416 23.09 22.73 6.30
C ASP A 416 22.88 22.11 4.93
N MET A 417 23.97 22.02 4.16
CA MET A 417 23.92 21.61 2.76
C MET A 417 23.36 20.20 2.61
N TRP A 418 23.74 19.29 3.52
CA TRP A 418 23.22 17.93 3.53
C TRP A 418 21.73 17.89 3.87
N GLU A 419 21.27 18.75 4.79
CA GLU A 419 19.85 18.87 5.15
C GLU A 419 19.00 19.33 3.96
N ILE A 420 19.48 20.30 3.18
CA ILE A 420 18.80 20.76 1.96
C ILE A 420 18.71 19.61 0.94
N TRP A 421 19.80 18.87 0.78
CA TRP A 421 19.94 17.83 -0.23
C TRP A 421 19.06 16.61 0.02
N ILE A 422 19.01 16.14 1.27
CA ILE A 422 18.27 14.91 1.64
C ILE A 422 16.89 15.16 2.22
N SER A 423 16.48 16.42 2.41
CA SER A 423 15.16 16.76 2.96
C SER A 423 14.04 16.05 2.22
N GLU A 424 13.10 15.49 2.97
CA GLU A 424 11.89 14.82 2.48
C GLU A 424 10.67 15.73 2.60
N SER A 425 10.87 17.04 2.46
CA SER A 425 9.78 18.01 2.36
C SER A 425 8.80 17.63 1.25
N GLN A 426 7.52 17.87 1.47
CA GLN A 426 6.46 17.35 0.60
C GLN A 426 6.10 18.29 -0.56
N GLU A 427 5.30 17.76 -1.48
CA GLU A 427 4.77 18.43 -2.68
C GLU A 427 5.83 19.00 -3.61
N ARG A 428 6.91 18.27 -3.86
CA ARG A 428 7.98 18.69 -4.78
C ARG A 428 8.14 17.71 -5.95
N MET A 429 8.49 18.27 -7.12
CA MET A 429 8.89 17.52 -8.31
C MET A 429 10.21 18.08 -8.87
N THR A 430 11.07 17.19 -9.37
CA THR A 430 12.25 17.53 -10.18
C THR A 430 11.90 17.42 -11.66
N ILE A 431 12.13 18.50 -12.42
CA ILE A 431 11.71 18.62 -13.82
C ILE A 431 12.90 19.08 -14.67
N ALA A 432 13.17 18.38 -15.76
CA ALA A 432 14.09 18.87 -16.78
C ALA A 432 13.35 19.86 -17.70
N VAL A 433 13.98 20.99 -18.04
CA VAL A 433 13.43 21.92 -19.04
C VAL A 433 14.54 22.41 -19.96
N LYS A 434 14.26 22.44 -21.26
CA LYS A 434 15.20 23.00 -22.24
C LYS A 434 15.32 24.51 -22.05
N PRO A 435 16.50 25.12 -22.14
CA PRO A 435 16.67 26.56 -21.96
C PRO A 435 15.71 27.41 -22.82
N LYS A 436 15.47 27.01 -24.07
CA LYS A 436 14.53 27.68 -24.99
C LYS A 436 13.05 27.65 -24.57
N ASN A 437 12.69 26.73 -23.67
CA ASN A 437 11.32 26.54 -23.16
C ASN A 437 11.12 27.19 -21.78
N LEU A 438 12.19 27.71 -21.16
CA LEU A 438 12.18 28.19 -19.78
C LEU A 438 11.14 29.31 -19.58
N ASP A 439 11.13 30.33 -20.44
CA ASP A 439 10.23 31.47 -20.29
C ASP A 439 8.76 31.03 -20.28
N ARG A 440 8.37 30.13 -21.20
CA ARG A 440 7.01 29.61 -21.27
C ARG A 440 6.66 28.74 -20.06
N PHE A 441 7.60 27.92 -19.60
CA PHE A 441 7.41 27.10 -18.40
C PHE A 441 7.19 27.96 -17.15
N MET A 442 7.99 29.02 -16.98
CA MET A 442 7.91 29.94 -15.84
C MET A 442 6.64 30.81 -15.89
N GLU A 443 6.19 31.21 -17.08
CA GLU A 443 4.92 31.90 -17.29
C GLU A 443 3.74 31.05 -16.80
N LEU A 444 3.67 29.78 -17.22
CA LEU A 444 2.64 28.83 -16.81
C LEU A 444 2.70 28.55 -15.29
N SER A 445 3.90 28.43 -14.73
CA SER A 445 4.08 28.22 -13.29
C SER A 445 3.51 29.39 -12.47
N ALA A 446 3.78 30.63 -12.91
CA ALA A 446 3.25 31.84 -12.28
C ALA A 446 1.72 31.96 -12.42
N GLU A 447 1.15 31.60 -13.58
CA GLU A 447 -0.31 31.60 -13.81
C GLU A 447 -1.05 30.68 -12.83
N HIS A 448 -0.44 29.54 -12.49
CA HIS A 448 -1.00 28.54 -11.58
C HIS A 448 -0.59 28.72 -10.11
N GLU A 449 0.12 29.81 -9.78
CA GLU A 449 0.67 30.06 -8.44
C GLU A 449 1.55 28.91 -7.90
N VAL A 450 2.37 28.33 -8.77
CA VAL A 450 3.34 27.29 -8.42
C VAL A 450 4.72 27.94 -8.28
N GLU A 451 5.47 27.60 -7.24
CA GLU A 451 6.86 28.06 -7.10
C GLU A 451 7.77 27.10 -7.87
N SER A 452 8.36 27.59 -8.97
CA SER A 452 9.36 26.86 -9.76
C SER A 452 10.69 27.58 -9.74
N THR A 453 11.79 26.87 -9.52
CA THR A 453 13.13 27.47 -9.44
C THR A 453 14.16 26.63 -10.17
N VAL A 454 14.97 27.27 -11.02
CA VAL A 454 16.13 26.63 -11.66
C VAL A 454 17.22 26.44 -10.61
N ILE A 455 17.47 25.20 -10.23
CA ILE A 455 18.42 24.81 -9.18
C ILE A 455 19.66 24.11 -9.73
N GLY A 456 19.71 23.80 -11.03
CA GLY A 456 20.84 23.07 -11.61
C GLY A 456 20.80 22.98 -13.13
N GLU A 457 21.74 22.22 -13.67
CA GLU A 457 21.85 21.86 -15.08
C GLU A 457 22.38 20.42 -15.20
N TYR A 458 21.80 19.62 -16.09
CA TYR A 458 22.33 18.30 -16.42
C TYR A 458 23.58 18.42 -17.29
N THR A 459 24.56 17.55 -17.04
CA THR A 459 25.84 17.50 -17.75
C THR A 459 26.14 16.07 -18.19
N ASP A 460 27.25 15.87 -18.92
CA ASP A 460 27.79 14.56 -19.31
C ASP A 460 29.16 14.27 -18.65
N THR A 461 29.47 14.96 -17.55
CA THR A 461 30.80 14.97 -16.92
C THR A 461 31.15 13.70 -16.15
N GLY A 462 30.20 12.78 -15.99
CA GLY A 462 30.31 11.59 -15.12
C GLY A 462 30.25 11.91 -13.64
N LYS A 463 29.74 13.10 -13.26
CA LYS A 463 29.82 13.62 -11.89
C LYS A 463 28.49 14.17 -11.39
N LEU A 464 28.17 13.86 -10.13
CA LEU A 464 27.23 14.58 -9.30
C LEU A 464 27.99 15.73 -8.63
N HIS A 465 27.84 16.95 -9.16
CA HIS A 465 28.53 18.15 -8.64
C HIS A 465 27.56 19.06 -7.89
N ILE A 466 27.70 19.14 -6.57
CA ILE A 466 26.82 19.95 -5.72
C ILE A 466 27.60 21.15 -5.19
N LYS A 467 27.04 22.35 -5.37
CA LYS A 467 27.64 23.62 -4.97
C LYS A 467 26.72 24.40 -4.05
N TYR A 468 27.31 25.23 -3.20
CA TYR A 468 26.62 26.28 -2.44
C TYR A 468 27.45 27.56 -2.49
N LYS A 469 26.87 28.67 -3.00
CA LYS A 469 27.58 29.96 -3.17
C LYS A 469 28.94 29.80 -3.88
N ASP A 470 28.93 29.02 -4.96
CA ASP A 470 30.08 28.64 -5.78
C ASP A 470 31.15 27.73 -5.14
N GLU A 471 31.05 27.41 -3.86
CA GLU A 471 31.88 26.40 -3.20
C GLU A 471 31.36 24.99 -3.51
N THR A 472 32.26 24.04 -3.76
CA THR A 472 31.89 22.63 -3.99
C THR A 472 31.65 21.94 -2.65
N CYS A 473 30.43 21.43 -2.44
CA CYS A 473 30.05 20.69 -1.24
C CYS A 473 30.07 19.17 -1.44
N ALA A 474 29.90 18.71 -2.69
CA ALA A 474 30.07 17.31 -3.05
C ALA A 474 30.49 17.14 -4.51
N TYR A 475 31.25 16.07 -4.76
CA TYR A 475 31.75 15.68 -6.07
C TYR A 475 31.93 14.16 -6.14
N VAL A 476 30.84 13.48 -6.55
CA VAL A 476 30.74 12.02 -6.55
C VAL A 476 30.68 11.48 -7.98
N ASP A 477 31.33 10.36 -8.27
CA ASP A 477 31.19 9.64 -9.54
C ASP A 477 29.76 9.11 -9.68
N MET A 478 29.15 9.31 -10.85
CA MET A 478 27.81 8.75 -11.10
C MET A 478 27.81 7.22 -11.02
N ASP A 479 28.91 6.57 -11.37
CA ASP A 479 29.05 5.11 -11.36
C ASP A 479 29.39 4.49 -9.98
N LEU A 480 29.42 5.30 -8.90
CA LEU A 480 29.79 4.81 -7.56
C LEU A 480 28.97 3.58 -7.13
N LEU A 481 27.65 3.61 -7.33
CA LEU A 481 26.77 2.53 -6.90
C LEU A 481 27.01 1.22 -7.70
N ASP A 482 27.68 1.31 -8.85
CA ASP A 482 28.07 0.16 -9.67
C ASP A 482 29.44 -0.43 -9.27
N LYS A 483 30.18 0.20 -8.33
CA LYS A 483 31.55 -0.22 -7.93
C LYS A 483 31.61 -1.49 -7.06
N GLY A 484 30.55 -2.30 -7.01
CA GLY A 484 30.60 -3.66 -6.46
C GLY A 484 30.33 -3.80 -4.96
N PHE A 485 29.35 -3.05 -4.43
CA PHE A 485 28.85 -3.24 -3.07
C PHE A 485 28.41 -4.70 -2.82
N PRO A 486 28.75 -5.32 -1.67
CA PRO A 486 28.42 -6.71 -1.41
C PRO A 486 26.91 -6.91 -1.18
N SER A 487 26.35 -7.98 -1.77
CA SER A 487 24.97 -8.37 -1.52
C SER A 487 24.74 -8.75 -0.06
N TRP A 488 23.53 -8.45 0.43
CA TRP A 488 23.10 -8.91 1.74
C TRP A 488 22.82 -10.42 1.70
N GLU A 489 23.12 -11.14 2.78
CA GLU A 489 23.00 -12.60 2.86
C GLU A 489 22.10 -12.99 4.03
N PHE A 490 21.16 -13.92 3.78
CA PHE A 490 20.19 -14.38 4.76
C PHE A 490 20.08 -15.91 4.78
N ASP A 491 20.06 -16.49 5.97
CA ASP A 491 19.66 -17.89 6.13
C ASP A 491 18.13 -17.99 6.20
N ALA A 492 17.54 -18.83 5.35
CA ALA A 492 16.10 -19.00 5.25
C ALA A 492 15.72 -20.46 5.52
N ILE A 493 15.17 -20.75 6.70
CA ILE A 493 14.85 -22.11 7.13
C ILE A 493 13.34 -22.28 7.25
N TRP A 494 12.74 -23.03 6.33
CA TRP A 494 11.33 -23.38 6.36
C TRP A 494 11.07 -24.58 7.28
N LEU A 495 10.06 -24.43 8.14
CA LEU A 495 9.52 -25.49 8.98
C LEU A 495 8.04 -25.69 8.60
N SER A 496 7.65 -26.93 8.30
CA SER A 496 6.26 -27.22 7.95
C SER A 496 5.31 -26.83 9.09
N PRO A 497 4.04 -26.50 8.79
CA PRO A 497 3.03 -26.21 9.80
C PRO A 497 2.98 -27.26 10.93
N GLU A 498 3.02 -28.55 10.60
CA GLU A 498 2.98 -29.66 11.55
C GLU A 498 4.22 -29.71 12.44
N THR A 499 5.41 -29.44 11.86
CA THR A 499 6.66 -29.36 12.63
C THR A 499 6.64 -28.19 13.62
N ARG A 500 5.89 -27.12 13.29
CA ARG A 500 5.62 -25.99 14.20
C ARG A 500 4.51 -26.27 15.21
N GLY A 501 3.87 -27.45 15.14
CA GLY A 501 2.84 -27.89 16.07
C GLY A 501 1.39 -27.56 15.68
N LEU A 502 1.15 -27.11 14.44
CA LEU A 502 -0.21 -26.86 13.95
C LEU A 502 -0.94 -28.18 13.69
N THR A 503 -2.22 -28.23 14.06
CA THR A 503 -3.11 -29.38 13.88
C THR A 503 -4.54 -28.89 13.62
N GLU A 504 -5.35 -29.71 12.95
CA GLU A 504 -6.78 -29.42 12.83
C GLU A 504 -7.46 -29.46 14.21
N PRO A 505 -8.27 -28.43 14.57
CA PRO A 505 -8.96 -28.40 15.85
C PRO A 505 -10.06 -29.46 15.92
N VAL A 506 -10.24 -30.08 17.08
CA VAL A 506 -11.38 -30.96 17.34
C VAL A 506 -12.49 -30.16 18.01
N ILE A 507 -13.46 -29.70 17.22
CA ILE A 507 -14.59 -28.88 17.66
C ILE A 507 -15.87 -29.63 17.30
N SER A 508 -16.84 -29.70 18.22
CA SER A 508 -18.16 -30.27 17.93
C SER A 508 -18.98 -29.31 17.05
N SER A 509 -19.83 -29.85 16.17
CA SER A 509 -20.68 -29.02 15.32
C SER A 509 -21.53 -28.03 16.13
N PRO A 510 -21.71 -26.79 15.66
CA PRO A 510 -22.56 -25.80 16.31
C PRO A 510 -24.00 -26.29 16.43
N SER A 511 -24.66 -26.00 17.55
CA SER A 511 -26.10 -26.28 17.73
C SER A 511 -27.01 -25.12 17.30
N ASP A 512 -26.45 -23.92 17.10
CA ASP A 512 -27.18 -22.70 16.74
C ASP A 512 -26.38 -21.90 15.69
N PHE A 513 -26.69 -22.16 14.42
CA PHE A 513 -26.04 -21.50 13.29
C PHE A 513 -26.52 -20.07 13.08
N ASN A 514 -27.74 -19.72 13.53
CA ASN A 514 -28.23 -18.34 13.49
C ASN A 514 -27.36 -17.44 14.36
N THR A 515 -27.17 -17.81 15.63
CA THR A 515 -26.32 -17.03 16.55
C THR A 515 -24.87 -17.02 16.08
N LEU A 516 -24.35 -18.14 15.58
CA LEU A 516 -22.99 -18.21 15.04
C LEU A 516 -22.79 -17.25 13.86
N LEU A 517 -23.70 -17.25 12.88
CA LEU A 517 -23.59 -16.38 11.70
C LEU A 517 -23.68 -14.90 12.08
N LEU A 518 -24.61 -14.53 12.97
CA LEU A 518 -24.68 -13.16 13.51
C LEU A 518 -23.39 -12.79 14.23
N LYS A 519 -22.79 -13.72 15.01
CA LYS A 519 -21.51 -13.49 15.69
C LYS A 519 -20.34 -13.31 14.74
N LEU A 520 -20.32 -14.04 13.62
CA LEU A 520 -19.31 -13.84 12.57
C LEU A 520 -19.47 -12.47 11.90
N LEU A 521 -20.70 -12.03 11.62
CA LEU A 521 -20.98 -10.69 11.10
C LEU A 521 -20.54 -9.57 12.07
N GLU A 522 -20.59 -9.83 13.38
CA GLU A 522 -20.07 -8.92 14.42
C GLU A 522 -18.52 -8.91 14.51
N ARG A 523 -17.78 -9.77 13.81
CA ARG A 523 -16.32 -9.79 13.93
C ARG A 523 -15.69 -8.59 13.22
N PRO A 524 -14.67 -7.91 13.79
CA PRO A 524 -14.08 -6.69 13.21
C PRO A 524 -13.65 -6.80 11.75
N ASN A 525 -13.15 -7.96 11.33
CA ASN A 525 -12.69 -8.19 9.95
C ASN A 525 -13.82 -8.53 8.97
N ILE A 526 -15.02 -8.81 9.45
CA ILE A 526 -16.23 -9.05 8.66
C ILE A 526 -17.13 -7.80 8.71
N ALA A 527 -17.47 -7.32 9.90
CA ALA A 527 -18.36 -6.18 10.19
C ALA A 527 -18.16 -4.94 9.29
N SER A 528 -19.21 -4.14 9.18
CA SER A 528 -19.25 -2.91 8.38
C SER A 528 -18.14 -1.94 8.74
N LYS A 529 -17.39 -1.49 7.74
CA LYS A 529 -16.34 -0.46 7.85
C LYS A 529 -16.76 0.84 7.16
N GLU A 530 -18.07 1.02 6.99
CA GLU A 530 -18.69 2.15 6.30
C GLU A 530 -18.24 3.51 6.87
N TRP A 531 -18.05 3.58 8.19
CA TRP A 531 -17.59 4.78 8.89
C TRP A 531 -16.22 5.30 8.41
N ILE A 532 -15.39 4.44 7.82
CA ILE A 532 -14.12 4.83 7.20
C ILE A 532 -14.38 5.36 5.79
N LEU A 533 -15.04 4.54 4.96
CA LEU A 533 -15.23 4.82 3.53
C LEU A 533 -16.01 6.12 3.30
N ARG A 534 -17.09 6.37 4.07
CA ARG A 534 -17.94 7.56 3.92
C ARG A 534 -17.24 8.89 4.18
N GLN A 535 -16.03 8.87 4.74
CA GLN A 535 -15.26 10.08 4.94
C GLN A 535 -14.52 10.53 3.68
N TYR A 536 -14.31 9.61 2.74
CA TYR A 536 -13.58 9.89 1.51
C TYR A 536 -14.54 10.26 0.38
N ASP A 537 -14.07 11.15 -0.51
CA ASP A 537 -14.77 11.41 -1.76
C ASP A 537 -14.64 10.19 -2.69
N HIS A 538 -15.74 9.85 -3.37
CA HIS A 538 -15.80 8.74 -4.33
C HIS A 538 -16.31 9.15 -5.71
N GLU A 539 -16.61 10.45 -5.92
CA GLU A 539 -17.41 10.93 -7.05
C GLU A 539 -16.80 12.12 -7.79
N VAL A 540 -15.86 12.85 -7.18
CA VAL A 540 -15.16 13.96 -7.83
C VAL A 540 -14.58 13.50 -9.17
N GLN A 541 -14.61 14.39 -10.16
CA GLN A 541 -14.31 14.12 -11.57
C GLN A 541 -15.39 13.38 -12.38
N GLY A 542 -16.46 12.84 -11.74
CA GLY A 542 -17.64 12.32 -12.45
C GLY A 542 -17.44 11.00 -13.20
N GLY A 543 -16.41 10.23 -12.83
CA GLY A 543 -16.05 8.97 -13.49
C GLY A 543 -16.58 7.70 -12.82
N SER A 544 -17.20 7.77 -11.65
CA SER A 544 -17.61 6.57 -10.89
C SER A 544 -18.69 5.74 -11.62
N VAL A 545 -18.52 4.42 -11.69
CA VAL A 545 -19.48 3.44 -12.22
C VAL A 545 -19.94 2.50 -11.11
N ILE A 546 -19.04 1.67 -10.58
CA ILE A 546 -19.27 0.90 -9.36
C ILE A 546 -18.59 1.62 -8.20
N LYS A 547 -19.39 2.02 -7.23
CA LYS A 547 -18.96 2.74 -6.03
C LYS A 547 -18.45 1.77 -4.96
N PRO A 548 -17.62 2.24 -4.01
CA PRO A 548 -17.12 1.40 -2.90
C PRO A 548 -18.23 0.72 -2.10
N MET A 549 -19.43 1.33 -2.01
CA MET A 549 -20.59 0.76 -1.32
C MET A 549 -21.75 0.57 -2.31
N VAL A 550 -22.36 -0.62 -2.28
CA VAL A 550 -23.43 -1.07 -3.18
C VAL A 550 -24.65 -1.56 -2.39
N GLY A 551 -25.65 -2.07 -3.09
CA GLY A 551 -26.93 -2.51 -2.53
C GLY A 551 -27.95 -1.39 -2.36
N VAL A 552 -29.18 -1.78 -2.05
CA VAL A 552 -30.36 -0.88 -1.98
C VAL A 552 -30.23 0.21 -0.92
N LYS A 553 -29.40 0.00 0.11
CA LYS A 553 -29.08 0.98 1.17
C LYS A 553 -27.71 1.64 0.99
N HIS A 554 -26.94 1.28 -0.04
CA HIS A 554 -25.57 1.74 -0.27
C HIS A 554 -24.66 1.58 0.97
N ASN A 555 -24.75 0.42 1.62
CA ASN A 555 -24.12 0.10 2.91
C ASN A 555 -23.35 -1.24 2.91
N ILE A 556 -23.26 -1.92 1.77
CA ILE A 556 -22.46 -3.15 1.62
C ILE A 556 -21.21 -2.87 0.78
N PRO A 557 -20.00 -3.24 1.24
CA PRO A 557 -18.78 -3.04 0.47
C PRO A 557 -18.81 -3.79 -0.86
N SER A 558 -18.48 -3.11 -1.96
CA SER A 558 -18.35 -3.71 -3.31
C SER A 558 -17.18 -4.71 -3.41
N ASP A 559 -17.23 -5.59 -4.42
CA ASP A 559 -16.10 -6.47 -4.75
C ASP A 559 -14.90 -5.69 -5.29
N ALA A 560 -15.16 -4.70 -6.15
CA ALA A 560 -14.19 -3.85 -6.82
C ALA A 560 -14.84 -2.50 -7.18
N SER A 561 -14.04 -1.43 -7.29
CA SER A 561 -14.51 -0.16 -7.85
C SER A 561 -14.31 -0.13 -9.36
N VAL A 562 -15.24 0.47 -10.10
CA VAL A 562 -15.10 0.70 -11.54
C VAL A 562 -15.19 2.19 -11.82
N THR A 563 -14.19 2.74 -12.50
CA THR A 563 -14.10 4.16 -12.83
C THR A 563 -13.87 4.36 -14.32
N ARG A 564 -14.51 5.36 -14.91
CA ARG A 564 -14.30 5.82 -16.28
C ARG A 564 -13.34 7.02 -16.28
N PRO A 565 -12.03 6.81 -16.52
CA PRO A 565 -11.06 7.91 -16.54
C PRO A 565 -11.20 8.83 -17.76
N VAL A 566 -11.72 8.30 -18.88
CA VAL A 566 -12.02 9.05 -20.11
C VAL A 566 -13.54 9.19 -20.23
N LEU A 567 -14.08 10.34 -19.84
CA LEU A 567 -15.54 10.54 -19.67
C LEU A 567 -16.38 10.35 -20.95
N THR A 568 -15.77 10.46 -22.12
CA THR A 568 -16.42 10.24 -23.43
C THR A 568 -16.42 8.78 -23.87
N SER A 569 -15.65 7.91 -23.20
CA SER A 569 -15.55 6.48 -23.51
C SER A 569 -16.69 5.68 -22.86
N GLN A 570 -16.99 4.50 -23.40
CA GLN A 570 -17.78 3.47 -22.71
C GLN A 570 -16.88 2.50 -21.92
N LYS A 571 -15.56 2.61 -22.08
CA LYS A 571 -14.61 1.82 -21.32
C LYS A 571 -14.49 2.32 -19.89
N GLY A 572 -14.21 1.40 -18.98
CA GLY A 572 -13.89 1.67 -17.59
C GLY A 572 -12.65 0.89 -17.16
N LEU A 573 -12.11 1.25 -16.00
CA LEU A 573 -11.06 0.52 -15.34
C LEU A 573 -11.59 0.01 -13.99
N ALA A 574 -11.61 -1.31 -13.84
CA ALA A 574 -11.88 -1.98 -12.58
C ALA A 574 -10.61 -2.01 -11.74
N PHE A 575 -10.75 -1.77 -10.44
CA PHE A 575 -9.70 -1.87 -9.45
C PHE A 575 -10.19 -2.68 -8.25
N SER A 576 -9.38 -3.64 -7.81
CA SER A 576 -9.57 -4.34 -6.55
C SER A 576 -8.25 -4.51 -5.81
N GLN A 577 -8.33 -4.90 -4.54
CA GLN A 577 -7.17 -5.34 -3.77
C GLN A 577 -7.59 -6.39 -2.74
N SER A 578 -6.61 -7.11 -2.20
CA SER A 578 -6.80 -8.13 -1.16
C SER A 578 -5.66 -8.14 -0.15
N LEU A 579 -5.98 -8.55 1.08
CA LEU A 579 -5.07 -8.69 2.22
C LEU A 579 -5.48 -9.94 3.04
N LEU A 580 -4.68 -11.01 3.00
CA LEU A 580 -4.96 -12.27 3.71
C LEU A 580 -3.85 -12.72 4.69
N PRO A 581 -3.37 -11.84 5.60
CA PRO A 581 -2.16 -12.12 6.39
C PRO A 581 -2.28 -13.28 7.38
N TRP A 582 -3.49 -13.71 7.75
CA TRP A 582 -3.70 -14.86 8.65
C TRP A 582 -3.16 -16.17 8.07
N TYR A 583 -3.23 -16.34 6.75
CA TYR A 583 -2.74 -17.53 6.07
C TYR A 583 -1.23 -17.68 6.22
N SER A 584 -0.49 -16.59 6.46
CA SER A 584 0.96 -16.63 6.73
C SER A 584 1.30 -17.39 8.03
N LYS A 585 0.36 -17.49 8.99
CA LYS A 585 0.53 -18.32 10.20
C LYS A 585 0.70 -19.80 9.84
N ILE A 586 0.10 -20.24 8.73
CA ILE A 586 0.21 -21.61 8.21
C ILE A 586 1.28 -21.66 7.11
N ASP A 587 1.09 -20.94 6.01
CA ASP A 587 2.05 -20.91 4.91
C ASP A 587 1.96 -19.63 4.08
N ALA A 588 3.07 -18.90 3.98
CA ALA A 588 3.16 -17.68 3.19
C ALA A 588 3.02 -17.92 1.68
N TYR A 589 3.30 -19.15 1.20
CA TYR A 589 3.03 -19.53 -0.18
C TYR A 589 1.52 -19.48 -0.48
N HIS A 590 0.71 -20.15 0.34
CA HIS A 590 -0.74 -20.17 0.19
C HIS A 590 -1.41 -18.82 0.55
N MET A 591 -0.82 -18.06 1.47
CA MET A 591 -1.19 -16.66 1.69
C MET A 591 -1.11 -15.85 0.40
N MET A 592 0.02 -15.92 -0.31
CA MET A 592 0.22 -15.17 -1.56
C MET A 592 -0.75 -15.63 -2.66
N THR A 593 -0.83 -16.94 -2.92
CA THR A 593 -1.69 -17.44 -4.01
C THR A 593 -3.17 -17.10 -3.78
N CYS A 594 -3.68 -17.26 -2.56
CA CYS A 594 -5.06 -16.89 -2.22
C CYS A 594 -5.29 -15.37 -2.28
N THR A 595 -4.29 -14.56 -1.89
CA THR A 595 -4.38 -13.10 -1.98
C THR A 595 -4.55 -12.67 -3.44
N ILE A 596 -3.69 -13.18 -4.34
CA ILE A 596 -3.79 -12.90 -5.78
C ILE A 596 -5.13 -13.38 -6.34
N ASP A 597 -5.53 -14.61 -6.01
CA ASP A 597 -6.80 -15.17 -6.46
C ASP A 597 -8.01 -14.35 -6.03
N GLU A 598 -8.04 -13.86 -4.78
CA GLU A 598 -9.14 -13.02 -4.30
C GLU A 598 -9.22 -11.68 -5.05
N ALA A 599 -8.10 -11.02 -5.33
CA ALA A 599 -8.08 -9.81 -6.13
C ALA A 599 -8.58 -10.08 -7.57
N VAL A 600 -8.15 -11.19 -8.18
CA VAL A 600 -8.65 -11.61 -9.50
C VAL A 600 -10.16 -11.85 -9.46
N ARG A 601 -10.66 -12.64 -8.49
CA ARG A 601 -12.10 -12.92 -8.37
C ARG A 601 -12.92 -11.66 -8.19
N ARG A 602 -12.46 -10.71 -7.37
CA ARG A 602 -13.12 -9.41 -7.19
C ARG A 602 -13.25 -8.64 -8.51
N LEU A 603 -12.20 -8.63 -9.34
CA LEU A 603 -12.27 -8.03 -10.68
C LEU A 603 -13.26 -8.76 -11.59
N MET A 604 -13.24 -10.10 -11.60
CA MET A 604 -14.16 -10.89 -12.43
C MET A 604 -15.61 -10.69 -12.00
N ALA A 605 -15.86 -10.51 -10.70
CA ALA A 605 -17.21 -10.30 -10.14
C ALA A 605 -17.87 -9.02 -10.65
N VAL A 606 -17.10 -8.03 -11.09
CA VAL A 606 -17.63 -6.78 -11.66
C VAL A 606 -17.56 -6.71 -13.19
N GLY A 607 -17.14 -7.79 -13.85
CA GLY A 607 -17.01 -7.86 -15.31
C GLY A 607 -15.65 -7.47 -15.87
N GLY A 608 -14.58 -7.53 -15.05
CA GLY A 608 -13.21 -7.33 -15.52
C GLY A 608 -12.81 -8.33 -16.61
N ASN A 609 -11.95 -7.89 -17.52
CA ASN A 609 -11.32 -8.75 -18.53
C ASN A 609 -10.13 -9.51 -17.92
N PHE A 610 -10.23 -10.85 -17.88
CA PHE A 610 -9.19 -11.72 -17.31
C PHE A 610 -7.84 -11.56 -18.02
N ASP A 611 -7.83 -11.37 -19.34
CA ASP A 611 -6.60 -11.28 -20.13
C ASP A 611 -5.92 -9.89 -20.06
N HIS A 612 -6.57 -8.92 -19.42
CA HIS A 612 -6.08 -7.56 -19.15
C HIS A 612 -5.74 -7.33 -17.67
N ILE A 613 -5.66 -8.37 -16.83
CA ILE A 613 -5.36 -8.15 -15.41
C ILE A 613 -3.89 -7.73 -15.25
N GLY A 614 -3.65 -6.55 -14.67
CA GLY A 614 -2.34 -6.09 -14.21
C GLY A 614 -2.26 -6.05 -12.69
N GLY A 615 -1.19 -6.58 -12.12
CA GLY A 615 -1.00 -6.75 -10.68
C GLY A 615 -0.05 -5.74 -10.05
N LEU A 616 -0.18 -5.54 -8.74
CA LEU A 616 0.79 -4.83 -7.90
C LEU A 616 1.06 -5.62 -6.63
N ASP A 617 2.33 -5.81 -6.30
CA ASP A 617 2.81 -6.57 -5.15
C ASP A 617 3.44 -5.66 -4.09
N ASN A 618 2.66 -5.30 -3.06
CA ASN A 618 3.13 -4.48 -1.95
C ASN A 618 3.40 -5.34 -0.70
N PHE A 619 4.66 -5.67 -0.46
CA PHE A 619 5.12 -6.48 0.66
C PHE A 619 5.29 -5.66 1.94
N CYS A 620 4.83 -6.20 3.07
CA CYS A 620 5.13 -5.72 4.41
C CYS A 620 5.61 -6.91 5.26
N TRP A 621 6.89 -6.90 5.64
CA TRP A 621 7.52 -8.07 6.25
C TRP A 621 8.26 -7.77 7.55
N PRO A 622 8.10 -8.59 8.61
CA PRO A 622 8.89 -8.43 9.82
C PRO A 622 10.37 -8.68 9.55
N ASN A 623 11.24 -8.19 10.43
CA ASN A 623 12.69 -8.34 10.36
C ASN A 623 13.07 -9.82 10.16
N ILE A 624 13.79 -10.08 9.08
CA ILE A 624 14.25 -11.41 8.67
C ILE A 624 15.68 -11.74 9.15
N GLY A 625 16.41 -10.76 9.68
CA GLY A 625 17.78 -10.95 10.16
C GLY A 625 17.81 -11.81 11.42
N PHE A 626 18.58 -12.90 11.40
CA PHE A 626 18.69 -13.79 12.55
C PHE A 626 19.51 -13.17 13.68
N ASP A 627 18.94 -13.11 14.87
CA ASP A 627 19.68 -12.84 16.11
C ASP A 627 19.20 -13.85 17.17
N PRO A 628 20.09 -14.65 17.78
CA PRO A 628 19.69 -15.72 18.70
C PRO A 628 18.94 -15.23 19.96
N LYS A 629 18.98 -13.93 20.28
CA LYS A 629 18.30 -13.33 21.43
C LYS A 629 17.19 -12.37 21.03
N LYS A 630 17.43 -11.51 20.04
CA LYS A 630 16.52 -10.41 19.65
C LYS A 630 15.56 -10.80 18.52
N ASN A 631 15.92 -11.78 17.69
CA ASN A 631 15.10 -12.23 16.55
C ASN A 631 15.36 -13.71 16.20
N PRO A 632 15.11 -14.65 17.14
CA PRO A 632 15.45 -16.07 16.93
C PRO A 632 14.63 -16.74 15.83
N ASP A 633 13.50 -16.15 15.43
CA ASP A 633 12.63 -16.60 14.34
C ASP A 633 12.93 -15.91 13.00
N GLY A 634 13.98 -15.10 12.91
CA GLY A 634 14.37 -14.38 11.68
C GLY A 634 14.56 -15.30 10.47
N THR A 635 15.18 -16.48 10.65
CA THR A 635 15.38 -17.44 9.56
C THR A 635 14.07 -18.04 9.03
N PHE A 636 13.07 -18.21 9.89
CA PHE A 636 11.75 -18.66 9.47
C PHE A 636 11.01 -17.56 8.71
N LYS A 637 11.08 -16.31 9.19
CA LYS A 637 10.52 -15.14 8.49
C LYS A 637 11.16 -14.93 7.12
N ALA A 638 12.48 -15.14 6.99
CA ALA A 638 13.20 -15.14 5.72
C ALA A 638 12.67 -16.23 4.77
N ALA A 639 12.45 -17.45 5.29
CA ALA A 639 11.86 -18.55 4.50
C ALA A 639 10.43 -18.26 4.05
N GLN A 640 9.61 -17.64 4.91
CA GLN A 640 8.27 -17.21 4.51
C GLN A 640 8.34 -16.20 3.34
N LEU A 641 9.30 -15.27 3.34
CA LEU A 641 9.47 -14.29 2.25
C LEU A 641 9.82 -14.98 0.93
N VAL A 642 10.77 -15.92 0.95
CA VAL A 642 11.13 -16.74 -0.22
C VAL A 642 9.90 -17.48 -0.76
N ARG A 643 9.11 -18.10 0.13
CA ARG A 643 7.89 -18.84 -0.24
C ARG A 643 6.83 -17.95 -0.86
N ALA A 644 6.61 -16.75 -0.32
CA ALA A 644 5.69 -15.77 -0.90
C ALA A 644 6.15 -15.32 -2.30
N CYS A 645 7.46 -15.08 -2.50
CA CYS A 645 7.99 -14.72 -3.82
C CYS A 645 7.84 -15.86 -4.84
N ARG A 646 8.09 -17.11 -4.44
CA ARG A 646 7.85 -18.30 -5.27
C ARG A 646 6.38 -18.40 -5.70
N ALA A 647 5.45 -18.21 -4.76
CA ALA A 647 4.02 -18.19 -5.04
C ALA A 647 3.59 -17.05 -5.96
N LEU A 648 4.15 -15.84 -5.78
CA LEU A 648 3.87 -14.69 -6.64
C LEU A 648 4.21 -14.99 -8.09
N LYS A 649 5.42 -15.50 -8.35
CA LYS A 649 5.85 -15.92 -9.69
C LYS A 649 4.91 -16.95 -10.30
N GLU A 650 4.58 -18.00 -9.56
CA GLU A 650 3.72 -19.07 -10.07
C GLU A 650 2.32 -18.55 -10.40
N ALA A 651 1.71 -17.80 -9.49
CA ALA A 651 0.38 -17.22 -9.70
C ALA A 651 0.36 -16.27 -10.91
N CYS A 652 1.34 -15.37 -10.99
CA CYS A 652 1.47 -14.44 -12.13
C CYS A 652 1.71 -15.18 -13.45
N GLU A 653 2.53 -16.24 -13.48
CA GLU A 653 2.74 -17.01 -14.71
C GLU A 653 1.50 -17.83 -15.12
N LYS A 654 0.78 -18.40 -14.16
CA LYS A 654 -0.41 -19.24 -14.41
C LYS A 654 -1.63 -18.42 -14.85
N TYR A 655 -1.89 -17.30 -14.16
CA TYR A 655 -2.93 -16.35 -14.56
C TYR A 655 -2.49 -15.38 -15.65
N GLU A 656 -1.21 -15.35 -16.00
CA GLU A 656 -0.60 -14.42 -16.95
C GLU A 656 -0.76 -12.94 -16.56
N ILE A 657 -0.57 -12.65 -15.26
CA ILE A 657 -0.70 -11.31 -14.68
C ILE A 657 0.69 -10.65 -14.63
N PRO A 658 1.00 -9.68 -15.51
CA PRO A 658 2.20 -8.86 -15.37
C PRO A 658 2.10 -7.99 -14.12
N LEU A 659 3.22 -7.83 -13.40
CA LEU A 659 3.31 -6.89 -12.29
C LEU A 659 3.65 -5.51 -12.87
N LEU A 660 2.72 -4.57 -12.73
CA LEU A 660 2.86 -3.22 -13.27
C LEU A 660 3.74 -2.35 -12.37
N SER A 661 3.57 -2.49 -11.05
CA SER A 661 4.36 -1.80 -10.02
C SER A 661 4.38 -2.67 -8.75
N GLY A 662 5.21 -2.34 -7.78
CA GLY A 662 5.33 -3.06 -6.51
C GLY A 662 6.19 -2.29 -5.52
N LYS A 663 6.13 -2.69 -4.25
CA LYS A 663 6.96 -2.10 -3.19
C LYS A 663 7.22 -3.13 -2.09
N ASP A 664 8.30 -2.96 -1.36
CA ASP A 664 8.53 -3.67 -0.10
C ASP A 664 8.75 -2.71 1.07
N SER A 665 8.22 -3.09 2.23
CA SER A 665 8.44 -2.45 3.51
C SER A 665 8.86 -3.51 4.53
N MET A 666 10.17 -3.54 4.78
CA MET A 666 10.76 -4.44 5.75
C MET A 666 10.65 -3.86 7.18
N TYR A 667 10.94 -4.68 8.18
CA TYR A 667 11.02 -4.26 9.59
C TYR A 667 9.67 -3.77 10.17
N VAL A 668 8.58 -4.50 9.92
CA VAL A 668 7.26 -4.24 10.54
C VAL A 668 7.12 -4.80 11.96
N ASP A 669 8.15 -4.61 12.77
CA ASP A 669 8.21 -4.97 14.19
C ASP A 669 8.13 -3.72 15.09
N GLY A 670 7.61 -3.89 16.30
CA GLY A 670 7.70 -2.90 17.38
C GLY A 670 8.06 -3.52 18.73
N HIS A 671 8.58 -2.71 19.64
CA HIS A 671 8.87 -3.10 21.02
C HIS A 671 7.95 -2.34 21.96
N LEU A 672 6.94 -3.02 22.50
CA LEU A 672 5.92 -2.42 23.36
C LEU A 672 6.25 -2.60 24.83
N VAL A 673 5.97 -1.59 25.65
CA VAL A 673 6.15 -1.65 27.10
C VAL A 673 4.93 -2.35 27.72
N GLY A 674 5.17 -3.39 28.51
CA GLY A 674 4.15 -4.11 29.26
C GLY A 674 3.82 -3.48 30.61
N GLU A 675 2.99 -4.17 31.38
CA GLU A 675 2.43 -3.67 32.64
C GLU A 675 3.52 -3.45 33.71
N PHE A 676 4.57 -4.27 33.71
CA PHE A 676 5.66 -4.24 34.68
C PHE A 676 6.91 -3.51 34.16
N GLY A 677 6.81 -2.82 33.02
CA GLY A 677 7.92 -2.11 32.38
C GLY A 677 8.83 -2.98 31.52
N GLU A 678 8.51 -4.27 31.37
CA GLU A 678 9.16 -5.16 30.42
C GLU A 678 8.91 -4.72 28.98
N ARG A 679 9.85 -5.00 28.07
CA ARG A 679 9.67 -4.72 26.64
C ARG A 679 9.38 -6.02 25.90
N VAL A 680 8.27 -6.03 25.17
CA VAL A 680 7.81 -7.17 24.38
C VAL A 680 7.93 -6.84 22.91
N LYS A 681 8.64 -7.67 22.16
CA LYS A 681 8.65 -7.59 20.70
C LYS A 681 7.31 -8.06 20.15
N VAL A 682 6.67 -7.23 19.33
CA VAL A 682 5.44 -7.54 18.61
C VAL A 682 5.75 -7.40 17.12
N SER A 683 5.74 -8.53 16.42
CA SER A 683 5.90 -8.59 14.96
C SER A 683 4.53 -8.58 14.29
N ALA A 684 4.36 -7.75 13.27
CA ALA A 684 3.22 -7.89 12.37
C ALA A 684 3.28 -9.25 11.66
N LEU A 685 2.11 -9.75 11.27
CA LEU A 685 2.02 -10.90 10.37
C LEU A 685 2.69 -10.54 9.04
N ALA A 686 3.38 -11.51 8.44
CA ALA A 686 3.81 -11.40 7.05
C ALA A 686 2.58 -11.06 6.17
N THR A 687 2.67 -9.94 5.47
CA THR A 687 1.52 -9.33 4.80
C THR A 687 1.91 -8.90 3.39
N VAL A 688 1.05 -9.17 2.42
CA VAL A 688 1.14 -8.59 1.08
C VAL A 688 -0.23 -8.03 0.74
N GLN A 689 -0.27 -6.77 0.30
CA GLN A 689 -1.41 -6.26 -0.43
C GLN A 689 -1.17 -6.57 -1.90
N PHE A 690 -2.05 -7.37 -2.50
CA PHE A 690 -2.07 -7.52 -3.94
C PHE A 690 -3.19 -6.65 -4.51
N SER A 691 -2.84 -5.73 -5.40
CA SER A 691 -3.82 -4.89 -6.09
C SER A 691 -3.93 -5.31 -7.55
N GLY A 692 -5.13 -5.27 -8.10
CA GLY A 692 -5.40 -5.68 -9.48
C GLY A 692 -6.15 -4.60 -10.25
N THR A 693 -5.78 -4.40 -11.51
CA THR A 693 -6.48 -3.55 -12.48
C THR A 693 -6.94 -4.36 -13.66
N SER A 694 -8.09 -4.00 -14.26
CA SER A 694 -8.56 -4.60 -15.51
C SER A 694 -9.44 -3.62 -16.28
N VAL A 695 -9.25 -3.54 -17.60
CA VAL A 695 -10.12 -2.73 -18.47
C VAL A 695 -11.44 -3.47 -18.71
N ILE A 696 -12.53 -2.72 -18.60
CA ILE A 696 -13.88 -3.13 -18.99
C ILE A 696 -14.23 -2.38 -20.27
N ASP A 697 -14.59 -3.10 -21.33
CA ASP A 697 -14.88 -2.47 -22.62
C ASP A 697 -16.20 -1.68 -22.65
N ASP A 698 -17.19 -2.12 -21.87
CA ASP A 698 -18.50 -1.50 -21.77
C ASP A 698 -18.97 -1.47 -20.31
N VAL A 699 -18.89 -0.29 -19.69
CA VAL A 699 -19.28 -0.10 -18.29
C VAL A 699 -20.77 -0.32 -18.03
N SER A 700 -21.63 -0.33 -19.06
CA SER A 700 -23.06 -0.63 -18.89
C SER A 700 -23.34 -2.09 -18.53
N LYS A 701 -22.37 -2.97 -18.78
CA LYS A 701 -22.43 -4.42 -18.47
C LYS A 701 -21.83 -4.78 -17.12
N CYS A 702 -21.34 -3.80 -16.37
CA CYS A 702 -20.84 -4.02 -15.02
C CYS A 702 -21.96 -4.60 -14.15
N VAL A 703 -21.62 -5.61 -13.33
CA VAL A 703 -22.56 -6.21 -12.37
C VAL A 703 -22.10 -5.97 -10.94
N SER A 704 -23.07 -5.84 -10.04
CA SER A 704 -22.87 -5.69 -8.60
C SER A 704 -23.43 -6.91 -7.86
N MET A 705 -23.11 -7.05 -6.57
CA MET A 705 -23.52 -8.22 -5.79
C MET A 705 -25.02 -8.29 -5.44
N ASP A 706 -25.71 -7.15 -5.39
CA ASP A 706 -27.12 -7.10 -4.99
C ASP A 706 -28.02 -7.90 -5.95
N PRO A 707 -28.76 -8.91 -5.45
CA PRO A 707 -29.87 -9.51 -6.20
C PRO A 707 -30.91 -8.44 -6.56
N LYS A 708 -31.38 -8.47 -7.81
CA LYS A 708 -32.26 -7.41 -8.35
C LYS A 708 -33.70 -7.87 -8.57
N VAL A 709 -33.91 -9.16 -8.84
CA VAL A 709 -35.22 -9.67 -9.28
C VAL A 709 -35.62 -10.92 -8.47
N PRO A 710 -36.81 -10.92 -7.82
CA PRO A 710 -37.38 -12.12 -7.22
C PRO A 710 -37.64 -13.21 -8.28
N GLY A 711 -37.35 -14.46 -7.94
CA GLY A 711 -37.44 -15.60 -8.84
C GLY A 711 -36.14 -15.95 -9.56
N ASP A 712 -35.12 -15.09 -9.50
CA ASP A 712 -33.79 -15.41 -10.01
C ASP A 712 -33.20 -16.63 -9.30
N LEU A 713 -32.51 -17.46 -10.07
CA LEU A 713 -31.83 -18.66 -9.59
C LEU A 713 -30.49 -18.27 -8.96
N VAL A 714 -30.19 -18.82 -7.79
CA VAL A 714 -28.91 -18.62 -7.10
C VAL A 714 -27.98 -19.77 -7.45
N TYR A 715 -26.81 -19.43 -7.97
CA TYR A 715 -25.75 -20.39 -8.28
C TYR A 715 -24.51 -20.13 -7.42
N VAL A 716 -23.83 -21.21 -7.03
CA VAL A 716 -22.46 -21.18 -6.50
C VAL A 716 -21.53 -21.72 -7.58
N LEU A 717 -20.54 -20.90 -7.95
CA LEU A 717 -19.44 -21.30 -8.83
C LEU A 717 -18.22 -21.65 -7.98
N GLY A 718 -17.43 -22.64 -8.43
CA GLY A 718 -16.29 -23.17 -7.67
C GLY A 718 -16.72 -24.21 -6.63
N VAL A 719 -15.75 -24.90 -6.04
CA VAL A 719 -15.99 -25.98 -5.06
C VAL A 719 -15.63 -25.53 -3.65
N THR A 720 -16.35 -26.07 -2.67
CA THR A 720 -15.96 -25.96 -1.25
C THR A 720 -15.17 -27.20 -0.83
N ALA A 721 -14.09 -27.00 -0.09
CA ALA A 721 -13.29 -28.06 0.52
C ALA A 721 -13.17 -27.82 2.04
N ASN A 722 -12.64 -28.80 2.79
CA ASN A 722 -12.36 -28.63 4.21
C ASN A 722 -11.14 -27.72 4.42
N GLU A 723 -11.33 -26.41 4.25
CA GLU A 723 -10.28 -25.39 4.24
C GLU A 723 -10.61 -24.26 5.24
N LEU A 724 -10.78 -24.66 6.50
CA LEU A 724 -11.05 -23.75 7.62
C LEU A 724 -9.77 -23.20 8.27
N GLY A 725 -8.59 -23.66 7.86
CA GLY A 725 -7.31 -23.21 8.37
C GLY A 725 -7.13 -21.68 8.24
N ALA A 726 -6.90 -21.04 9.38
CA ALA A 726 -6.74 -19.61 9.56
C ALA A 726 -7.95 -18.76 9.12
N SER A 727 -9.13 -19.39 9.01
CA SER A 727 -10.41 -18.73 8.70
C SER A 727 -10.97 -17.92 9.86
N GLU A 728 -11.90 -17.01 9.56
CA GLU A 728 -12.67 -16.30 10.61
C GLU A 728 -13.47 -17.24 11.51
N TYR A 729 -13.90 -18.40 11.02
CA TYR A 729 -14.57 -19.41 11.84
C TYR A 729 -13.63 -19.97 12.90
N TYR A 730 -12.43 -20.42 12.54
CA TYR A 730 -11.46 -20.91 13.53
C TYR A 730 -10.94 -19.79 14.45
N GLU A 731 -10.73 -18.59 13.93
CA GLU A 731 -10.34 -17.44 14.76
C GLU A 731 -11.46 -17.00 15.73
N ALA A 732 -12.72 -17.38 15.51
CA ALA A 732 -13.80 -17.19 16.49
C ALA A 732 -13.70 -18.10 17.72
N PHE A 733 -12.89 -19.16 17.64
CA PHE A 733 -12.61 -20.11 18.73
C PHE A 733 -11.15 -20.06 19.19
N ASP A 734 -10.42 -19.00 18.85
CA ASP A 734 -8.98 -18.85 19.11
C ASP A 734 -8.14 -20.03 18.58
N LYS A 735 -8.52 -20.54 17.40
CA LYS A 735 -7.82 -21.61 16.69
C LYS A 735 -7.26 -21.12 15.37
N THR A 736 -6.16 -21.73 14.94
CA THR A 736 -5.58 -21.54 13.61
C THR A 736 -5.89 -22.72 12.69
N GLY A 737 -5.80 -23.96 13.15
CA GLY A 737 -5.92 -25.11 12.26
C GLY A 737 -4.70 -25.30 11.33
N LEU A 738 -4.88 -26.17 10.35
CA LEU A 738 -3.85 -26.68 9.45
C LEU A 738 -4.28 -26.62 7.98
N ASN A 739 -5.55 -26.91 7.68
CA ASN A 739 -6.08 -27.02 6.32
C ASN A 739 -6.32 -25.64 5.70
N ILE A 740 -5.25 -25.03 5.21
CA ILE A 740 -5.27 -23.73 4.52
C ILE A 740 -5.95 -23.83 3.13
N PRO A 741 -6.60 -22.77 2.62
CA PRO A 741 -7.14 -22.77 1.26
C PRO A 741 -6.07 -22.95 0.17
N HIS A 742 -6.43 -23.69 -0.89
CA HIS A 742 -5.57 -23.94 -2.06
C HIS A 742 -6.15 -23.33 -3.34
N VAL A 743 -5.28 -22.76 -4.18
CA VAL A 743 -5.64 -22.21 -5.49
C VAL A 743 -5.31 -23.20 -6.59
N ASP A 744 -6.31 -23.60 -7.37
CA ASP A 744 -6.14 -24.40 -8.60
C ASP A 744 -6.26 -23.47 -9.82
N PHE A 745 -5.14 -22.84 -10.17
CA PHE A 745 -5.11 -21.79 -11.21
C PHE A 745 -5.68 -22.28 -12.56
N ASP A 746 -5.39 -23.53 -12.94
CA ASP A 746 -5.80 -24.08 -14.24
C ASP A 746 -7.32 -24.28 -14.28
N LYS A 747 -7.94 -24.78 -13.20
CA LYS A 747 -9.41 -24.89 -13.11
C LYS A 747 -10.08 -23.53 -12.95
N PHE A 748 -9.54 -22.67 -12.08
CA PHE A 748 -10.16 -21.38 -11.76
C PHE A 748 -10.16 -20.44 -12.97
N LYS A 749 -9.07 -20.40 -13.74
CA LYS A 749 -8.99 -19.65 -15.00
C LYS A 749 -10.13 -20.01 -15.96
N VAL A 750 -10.52 -21.28 -16.06
CA VAL A 750 -11.62 -21.72 -16.92
C VAL A 750 -12.96 -21.17 -16.43
N VAL A 751 -13.22 -21.26 -15.11
CA VAL A 751 -14.44 -20.71 -14.49
C VAL A 751 -14.50 -19.20 -14.66
N TYR A 752 -13.38 -18.50 -14.49
CA TYR A 752 -13.34 -17.02 -14.55
C TYR A 752 -13.61 -16.52 -15.98
N LYS A 753 -13.03 -17.17 -17.00
CA LYS A 753 -13.34 -16.85 -18.41
C LYS A 753 -14.78 -17.18 -18.78
N ALA A 754 -15.35 -18.25 -18.24
CA ALA A 754 -16.77 -18.57 -18.42
C ALA A 754 -17.67 -17.50 -17.76
N LEU A 755 -17.32 -17.05 -16.55
CA LEU A 755 -18.04 -15.96 -15.86
C LEU A 755 -17.94 -14.64 -16.63
N GLN A 756 -16.74 -14.28 -17.11
CA GLN A 756 -16.55 -13.13 -17.98
C GLN A 756 -17.49 -13.18 -19.19
N THR A 757 -17.50 -14.32 -19.89
CA THR A 757 -18.39 -14.54 -21.05
C THR A 757 -19.86 -14.43 -20.64
N ALA A 758 -20.25 -14.92 -19.47
CA ALA A 758 -21.62 -14.84 -18.99
C ALA A 758 -22.06 -13.39 -18.72
N ILE A 759 -21.19 -12.58 -18.12
CA ILE A 759 -21.42 -11.15 -17.86
C ILE A 759 -21.47 -10.36 -19.18
N GLU A 760 -20.53 -10.61 -20.10
CA GLU A 760 -20.50 -9.96 -21.42
C GLU A 760 -21.76 -10.21 -22.26
N ASN A 761 -22.39 -11.38 -22.08
CA ASN A 761 -23.64 -11.77 -22.71
C ASN A 761 -24.89 -11.45 -21.86
N GLU A 762 -24.72 -10.67 -20.78
CA GLU A 762 -25.82 -10.21 -19.91
C GLU A 762 -26.67 -11.35 -19.31
N LEU A 763 -26.04 -12.51 -19.06
CA LEU A 763 -26.69 -13.68 -18.47
C LEU A 763 -26.77 -13.61 -16.94
N VAL A 764 -25.89 -12.82 -16.33
CA VAL A 764 -25.73 -12.70 -14.88
C VAL A 764 -26.39 -11.42 -14.40
N VAL A 765 -27.30 -11.52 -13.42
CA VAL A 765 -28.03 -10.39 -12.84
C VAL A 765 -27.24 -9.75 -11.69
N SER A 766 -26.59 -10.58 -10.88
CA SER A 766 -25.68 -10.16 -9.81
C SER A 766 -24.55 -11.17 -9.64
N CYS A 767 -23.39 -10.70 -9.17
CA CYS A 767 -22.23 -11.53 -8.91
C CYS A 767 -21.46 -11.03 -7.70
N HIS A 768 -20.96 -11.96 -6.88
CA HIS A 768 -20.17 -11.68 -5.70
C HIS A 768 -19.02 -12.68 -5.54
N ALA A 769 -17.80 -12.20 -5.25
CA ALA A 769 -16.66 -13.05 -4.94
C ALA A 769 -16.69 -13.50 -3.47
N VAL A 770 -16.62 -14.81 -3.24
CA VAL A 770 -16.65 -15.37 -1.87
C VAL A 770 -15.25 -15.28 -1.26
N ALA A 771 -15.10 -14.58 -0.15
CA ALA A 771 -13.83 -14.31 0.50
C ALA A 771 -13.84 -14.79 1.97
N ARG A 772 -13.10 -14.07 2.81
CA ARG A 772 -13.03 -14.24 4.27
C ARG A 772 -14.42 -14.42 4.91
N GLY A 773 -14.57 -15.47 5.72
CA GLY A 773 -15.84 -15.83 6.38
C GLY A 773 -16.69 -16.86 5.63
N GLY A 774 -16.40 -17.13 4.35
CA GLY A 774 -17.06 -18.20 3.59
C GLY A 774 -18.51 -17.89 3.15
N LEU A 775 -19.13 -18.87 2.51
CA LEU A 775 -20.43 -18.73 1.83
C LEU A 775 -21.55 -18.20 2.74
N GLY A 776 -21.61 -18.59 4.02
CA GLY A 776 -22.64 -18.11 4.93
C GLY A 776 -22.61 -16.58 5.13
N VAL A 777 -21.41 -16.03 5.32
CA VAL A 777 -21.20 -14.58 5.44
C VAL A 777 -21.53 -13.87 4.13
N HIS A 778 -21.04 -14.40 3.01
CA HIS A 778 -21.22 -13.76 1.70
C HIS A 778 -22.65 -13.85 1.15
N LEU A 779 -23.41 -14.90 1.50
CA LEU A 779 -24.87 -14.95 1.26
C LEU A 779 -25.61 -13.90 2.11
N SER A 780 -25.13 -13.64 3.33
CA SER A 780 -25.69 -12.57 4.18
C SER A 780 -25.48 -11.20 3.54
N TYR A 781 -24.29 -10.94 2.98
CA TYR A 781 -24.01 -9.70 2.25
C TYR A 781 -24.95 -9.51 1.06
N MET A 782 -25.14 -10.54 0.23
CA MET A 782 -26.05 -10.45 -0.90
C MET A 782 -27.50 -10.25 -0.47
N THR A 783 -27.95 -10.93 0.59
CA THR A 783 -29.31 -10.77 1.13
C THR A 783 -29.53 -9.33 1.60
N MET A 784 -28.59 -8.78 2.40
CA MET A 784 -28.65 -7.37 2.84
C MET A 784 -28.57 -6.38 1.67
N ALA A 785 -27.68 -6.62 0.70
CA ALA A 785 -27.46 -5.75 -0.44
C ALA A 785 -28.70 -5.67 -1.35
N GLY A 786 -29.38 -6.80 -1.59
CA GLY A 786 -30.60 -6.83 -2.41
C GLY A 786 -31.86 -6.37 -1.67
N GLY A 787 -31.90 -6.52 -0.34
CA GLY A 787 -33.14 -6.33 0.43
C GLY A 787 -34.23 -7.34 0.07
N LEU A 788 -33.83 -8.49 -0.49
CA LEU A 788 -34.68 -9.61 -0.92
C LEU A 788 -34.28 -10.87 -0.15
N GLY A 789 -35.21 -11.80 0.01
CA GLY A 789 -34.92 -13.09 0.60
C GLY A 789 -34.07 -13.97 -0.32
N ILE A 790 -33.21 -14.79 0.27
CA ILE A 790 -32.44 -15.82 -0.43
C ILE A 790 -32.70 -17.15 0.26
N GLU A 791 -33.17 -18.14 -0.48
CA GLU A 791 -33.34 -19.51 0.02
C GLU A 791 -32.35 -20.42 -0.70
N VAL A 792 -31.47 -21.09 0.04
CA VAL A 792 -30.47 -22.03 -0.51
C VAL A 792 -30.42 -23.35 0.25
N ASN A 793 -29.93 -24.40 -0.41
CA ASN A 793 -29.77 -25.73 0.16
C ASN A 793 -28.32 -26.22 0.07
N LEU A 794 -27.72 -26.53 1.22
CA LEU A 794 -26.32 -26.96 1.29
C LEU A 794 -26.04 -28.26 0.55
N SER A 795 -27.03 -29.14 0.37
CA SER A 795 -26.83 -30.39 -0.39
C SER A 795 -26.57 -30.17 -1.89
N ASP A 796 -26.88 -28.98 -2.39
CA ASP A 796 -26.75 -28.63 -3.82
C ASP A 796 -25.46 -27.83 -4.09
N PHE A 797 -24.66 -27.56 -3.05
CA PHE A 797 -23.41 -26.81 -3.18
C PHE A 797 -22.34 -27.70 -3.85
N PRO A 798 -21.54 -27.15 -4.78
CA PRO A 798 -20.41 -27.90 -5.32
C PRO A 798 -19.34 -28.12 -4.24
N ILE A 799 -18.92 -29.37 -4.07
CA ILE A 799 -17.88 -29.78 -3.12
C ILE A 799 -16.72 -30.46 -3.83
N ASP A 800 -15.53 -30.37 -3.24
CA ASP A 800 -14.39 -31.20 -3.64
C ASP A 800 -14.52 -32.58 -3.00
N SER A 801 -15.16 -33.52 -3.71
CA SER A 801 -15.39 -34.88 -3.24
C SER A 801 -14.10 -35.65 -2.93
N ASP A 802 -12.97 -35.26 -3.52
CA ASP A 802 -11.68 -35.91 -3.29
C ASP A 802 -11.12 -35.57 -1.90
N ARG A 803 -11.64 -34.51 -1.26
CA ARG A 803 -11.25 -34.05 0.08
C ARG A 803 -12.25 -34.44 1.17
N GLY A 804 -13.10 -35.42 0.88
CA GLY A 804 -14.01 -36.06 1.84
C GLY A 804 -15.34 -35.34 2.03
N ASP A 805 -16.22 -35.96 2.82
CA ASP A 805 -17.51 -35.38 3.18
C ASP A 805 -17.33 -34.13 4.03
N LEU A 806 -18.12 -33.09 3.74
CA LEU A 806 -18.10 -31.83 4.48
C LEU A 806 -19.28 -31.75 5.44
N LEU A 807 -19.03 -31.17 6.61
CA LEU A 807 -20.09 -30.83 7.56
C LEU A 807 -20.74 -29.49 7.19
N ASN A 808 -21.89 -29.19 7.80
CA ASN A 808 -22.62 -27.93 7.60
C ASN A 808 -21.73 -26.70 7.84
N GLU A 809 -20.93 -26.70 8.90
CA GLU A 809 -19.98 -25.63 9.24
C GLU A 809 -18.85 -25.48 8.21
N SER A 810 -18.33 -26.58 7.67
CA SER A 810 -17.30 -26.54 6.64
C SER A 810 -17.86 -25.99 5.33
N LEU A 811 -19.09 -26.35 4.95
CA LEU A 811 -19.76 -25.82 3.76
C LEU A 811 -20.02 -24.32 3.86
N LEU A 812 -20.41 -23.85 5.04
CA LEU A 812 -20.74 -22.45 5.28
C LEU A 812 -19.51 -21.56 5.43
N PHE A 813 -18.47 -22.02 6.12
CA PHE A 813 -17.43 -21.12 6.63
C PHE A 813 -16.02 -21.42 6.12
N SER A 814 -15.81 -22.47 5.33
CA SER A 814 -14.51 -22.65 4.65
C SER A 814 -14.26 -21.47 3.74
N GLU A 815 -13.02 -20.99 3.72
CA GLU A 815 -12.58 -19.84 2.91
C GLU A 815 -11.96 -20.30 1.58
N SER A 816 -12.43 -21.44 1.05
CA SER A 816 -11.97 -21.99 -0.23
C SER A 816 -11.99 -20.93 -1.34
N ALA A 817 -10.86 -20.85 -2.04
CA ALA A 817 -10.62 -19.95 -3.16
C ALA A 817 -11.47 -20.35 -4.39
N GLY A 818 -11.46 -19.54 -5.46
CA GLY A 818 -12.16 -19.91 -6.69
C GLY A 818 -13.68 -19.71 -6.73
N ARG A 819 -14.30 -19.22 -5.65
CA ARG A 819 -15.77 -19.24 -5.50
C ARG A 819 -16.46 -17.91 -5.75
N PHE A 820 -17.66 -18.01 -6.34
CA PHE A 820 -18.60 -16.91 -6.53
C PHE A 820 -20.02 -17.33 -6.19
N ILE A 821 -20.84 -16.35 -5.84
CA ILE A 821 -22.29 -16.47 -5.83
C ILE A 821 -22.83 -15.61 -6.98
N VAL A 822 -23.69 -16.17 -7.82
CA VAL A 822 -24.30 -15.45 -8.94
C VAL A 822 -25.81 -15.65 -8.98
N THR A 823 -26.54 -14.63 -9.42
CA THR A 823 -27.97 -14.74 -9.71
C THR A 823 -28.22 -14.73 -11.22
N VAL A 824 -29.13 -15.59 -11.67
CA VAL A 824 -29.43 -15.80 -13.09
C VAL A 824 -30.94 -15.86 -13.28
N ALA A 825 -31.45 -15.06 -14.21
CA ALA A 825 -32.85 -15.08 -14.60
C ALA A 825 -33.28 -16.49 -15.11
N PRO A 826 -34.46 -17.00 -14.73
CA PRO A 826 -34.90 -18.35 -15.09
C PRO A 826 -34.88 -18.66 -16.60
N GLU A 827 -35.17 -17.66 -17.44
CA GLU A 827 -35.11 -17.76 -18.90
C GLU A 827 -33.68 -18.00 -19.44
N ASN A 828 -32.67 -17.52 -18.72
CA ASN A 828 -31.25 -17.66 -19.08
C ASN A 828 -30.64 -18.96 -18.55
N LYS A 829 -31.34 -19.70 -17.67
CA LYS A 829 -30.88 -20.95 -17.04
C LYS A 829 -30.18 -21.90 -18.02
N SER A 830 -30.87 -22.25 -19.11
CA SER A 830 -30.35 -23.26 -20.04
C SER A 830 -29.09 -22.79 -20.78
N VAL A 831 -28.95 -21.50 -21.04
CA VAL A 831 -27.77 -20.94 -21.71
C VAL A 831 -26.60 -20.88 -20.73
N PHE A 832 -26.87 -20.43 -19.50
CA PHE A 832 -25.90 -20.37 -18.41
C PHE A 832 -25.35 -21.76 -18.07
N GLU A 833 -26.21 -22.75 -17.81
CA GLU A 833 -25.77 -24.13 -17.46
C GLU A 833 -25.00 -24.80 -18.61
N LYS A 834 -25.30 -24.46 -19.87
CA LYS A 834 -24.54 -24.94 -21.01
C LYS A 834 -23.13 -24.34 -21.05
N LEU A 835 -22.97 -23.07 -20.69
CA LEU A 835 -21.68 -22.38 -20.63
C LEU A 835 -20.76 -22.96 -19.53
N PHE A 836 -21.33 -23.33 -18.38
CA PHE A 836 -20.61 -23.92 -17.25
C PHE A 836 -20.56 -25.45 -17.27
N LYS A 837 -20.93 -26.10 -18.38
CA LYS A 837 -20.94 -27.56 -18.48
C LYS A 837 -19.55 -28.15 -18.23
N GLY A 838 -19.45 -29.05 -17.24
CA GLY A 838 -18.18 -29.69 -16.86
C GLY A 838 -17.32 -28.85 -15.92
N MET A 839 -17.81 -27.69 -15.50
CA MET A 839 -17.22 -26.85 -14.45
C MET A 839 -18.01 -27.01 -13.15
N ALA A 840 -17.42 -26.58 -12.04
CA ALA A 840 -18.12 -26.54 -10.75
C ALA A 840 -19.09 -25.34 -10.73
N ALA A 841 -20.36 -25.60 -11.02
CA ALA A 841 -21.45 -24.63 -10.94
C ALA A 841 -22.73 -25.34 -10.48
N GLY A 842 -23.20 -25.03 -9.28
CA GLY A 842 -24.40 -25.63 -8.69
C GLY A 842 -25.52 -24.61 -8.59
N CYS A 843 -26.73 -24.96 -9.05
CA CYS A 843 -27.95 -24.20 -8.78
C CYS A 843 -28.39 -24.53 -7.35
N VAL A 844 -28.12 -23.63 -6.41
CA VAL A 844 -28.25 -23.91 -4.98
C VAL A 844 -29.55 -23.39 -4.37
N GLY A 845 -30.28 -22.54 -5.10
CA GLY A 845 -31.44 -21.86 -4.52
C GLY A 845 -32.08 -20.81 -5.42
N LEU A 846 -32.82 -19.89 -4.80
CA LEU A 846 -33.55 -18.81 -5.47
C LEU A 846 -33.61 -17.53 -4.63
N VAL A 847 -33.81 -16.41 -5.31
CA VAL A 847 -34.16 -15.10 -4.73
C VAL A 847 -35.68 -15.01 -4.60
N THR A 848 -36.21 -14.44 -3.51
CA THR A 848 -37.65 -14.36 -3.24
C THR A 848 -38.05 -13.03 -2.60
N ASP A 849 -39.30 -12.61 -2.83
CA ASP A 849 -39.95 -11.47 -2.19
C ASP A 849 -41.06 -11.89 -1.19
N GLN A 850 -41.25 -13.21 -0.99
CA GLN A 850 -42.21 -13.73 0.00
C GLN A 850 -41.79 -13.41 1.44
N HIS A 851 -40.49 -13.18 1.65
CA HIS A 851 -39.87 -12.68 2.86
C HIS A 851 -38.53 -12.02 2.50
N ASP A 852 -37.92 -11.36 3.47
CA ASP A 852 -36.60 -10.73 3.35
C ASP A 852 -35.52 -11.52 4.12
N HIS A 853 -35.77 -12.80 4.43
CA HIS A 853 -34.82 -13.63 5.17
C HIS A 853 -33.78 -14.31 4.27
N LEU A 854 -32.57 -14.50 4.82
CA LEU A 854 -31.63 -15.54 4.39
C LEU A 854 -32.04 -16.85 5.05
N LYS A 855 -32.44 -17.83 4.24
CA LYS A 855 -32.72 -19.20 4.66
C LYS A 855 -31.72 -20.17 4.07
N ILE A 856 -31.09 -20.95 4.93
CA ILE A 856 -30.15 -21.99 4.52
C ILE A 856 -30.64 -23.32 5.08
N LEU A 857 -30.93 -24.26 4.18
CA LEU A 857 -31.24 -25.64 4.53
C LEU A 857 -29.95 -26.45 4.69
N GLY A 858 -29.82 -27.19 5.78
CA GLY A 858 -28.69 -28.07 6.06
C GLY A 858 -28.64 -29.29 5.14
N LEU A 859 -27.60 -30.11 5.29
CA LEU A 859 -27.47 -31.39 4.56
C LEU A 859 -28.65 -32.35 4.77
N GLU A 860 -29.31 -32.27 5.93
CA GLU A 860 -30.52 -33.05 6.26
C GLU A 860 -31.83 -32.34 5.85
N LYS A 861 -31.73 -31.20 5.15
CA LYS A 861 -32.84 -30.32 4.71
C LYS A 861 -33.65 -29.69 5.85
N ASP A 862 -33.09 -29.65 7.03
CA ASP A 862 -33.57 -28.86 8.16
C ASP A 862 -33.19 -27.38 7.99
N ALA A 863 -34.00 -26.47 8.56
CA ALA A 863 -33.70 -25.04 8.52
C ALA A 863 -32.55 -24.73 9.48
N LEU A 864 -31.35 -24.55 8.93
CA LEU A 864 -30.12 -24.32 9.68
C LEU A 864 -29.96 -22.83 10.04
N VAL A 865 -30.24 -21.95 9.08
CA VAL A 865 -30.26 -20.49 9.23
C VAL A 865 -31.59 -19.97 8.71
N ASP A 866 -32.20 -19.06 9.45
CA ASP A 866 -33.39 -18.30 9.07
C ASP A 866 -33.33 -16.92 9.74
N LEU A 867 -32.71 -15.95 9.05
CA LEU A 867 -32.41 -14.61 9.56
C LEU A 867 -32.96 -13.53 8.63
N SER A 868 -33.73 -12.59 9.15
CA SER A 868 -34.20 -11.41 8.41
C SER A 868 -33.04 -10.48 8.01
N THR A 869 -33.22 -9.69 6.94
CA THR A 869 -32.26 -8.63 6.58
C THR A 869 -31.98 -7.69 7.74
N ALA A 870 -32.99 -7.36 8.55
CA ALA A 870 -32.83 -6.51 9.73
C ALA A 870 -31.88 -7.11 10.77
N GLN A 871 -31.99 -8.41 11.07
CA GLN A 871 -31.07 -9.07 12.01
C GLN A 871 -29.65 -9.12 11.49
N LEU A 872 -29.47 -9.38 10.18
CA LEU A 872 -28.17 -9.39 9.53
C LEU A 872 -27.54 -7.99 9.54
N ASP A 873 -28.30 -6.96 9.18
CA ASP A 873 -27.86 -5.55 9.19
C ASP A 873 -27.48 -5.10 10.60
N ASP A 874 -28.31 -5.42 11.60
CA ASP A 874 -28.03 -5.08 13.00
C ASP A 874 -26.71 -5.71 13.46
N ALA A 875 -26.47 -6.99 13.16
CA ALA A 875 -25.23 -7.67 13.52
C ALA A 875 -24.02 -7.10 12.76
N PHE A 876 -24.16 -6.87 11.45
CA PHE A 876 -23.10 -6.35 10.59
C PHE A 876 -22.63 -4.95 11.00
N ASN A 877 -23.54 -4.11 11.51
CA ASN A 877 -23.22 -2.73 11.93
C ASN A 877 -22.85 -2.60 13.41
N LYS A 878 -23.15 -3.60 14.25
CA LYS A 878 -23.03 -3.53 15.71
C LYS A 878 -21.64 -3.16 16.23
N THR A 879 -20.59 -3.71 15.62
CA THR A 879 -19.22 -3.70 16.17
C THR A 879 -18.63 -2.32 16.26
N PHE A 880 -18.91 -1.49 15.26
CA PHE A 880 -18.44 -0.11 15.18
C PHE A 880 -19.59 0.90 15.36
N GLY A 881 -20.85 0.47 15.26
CA GLY A 881 -22.02 1.27 15.58
C GLY A 881 -22.04 2.61 14.84
N ASP A 882 -22.33 3.69 15.59
CA ASP A 882 -22.42 5.06 15.06
C ASP A 882 -21.05 5.77 14.97
N MET A 883 -19.95 5.02 14.84
CA MET A 883 -18.65 5.64 14.60
C MET A 883 -18.69 6.50 13.33
N ILE A 884 -18.08 7.68 13.42
CA ILE A 884 -17.85 8.62 12.32
C ILE A 884 -16.40 9.07 12.42
#